data_AF-A0A4Y9FKY8-F1
#
_entry.id   AF-A0A4Y9FKY8-F1
#
_cell.length_a   1.000
_cell.length_b   1.000
_cell.length_c   1.000
_cell.angle_alpha   90.00
_cell.angle_beta   90.00
_cell.angle_gamma   90.00
#
_symmetry.space_group_name_H-M   'P 1'
#
loop_
_entity.id
_entity.type
_entity.pdbx_description
1 polymer ?
#
loop_
_entity_poly.entity_id
_entity_poly.type
_entity_poly.pdbx_seq_one_letter_code
_entity_poly.pdbx_strand_id
1 'polypeptide(L)'
;MKEIKFIDLFAGIGGFRLGLESIGARCVFSSEIDEHAIAMYQENFHEDSKCDITKLNPANIPDFDILCAGFPCQSFSISGKQKGFEDATRGTLFFDICRILKVKQPPYFILENVKNLETHDKGNTLYVMLRELNNLGYSVSYKVLNAKDFGVPQNRERIILVGSKNGKIFDFDKVETNPVSSMKDFLDEAGEFEYLTPEEYTLIEKHHIKQQPRSGLCFVGYRKKKMRTIGVRKGTEHLSRVHKQPNRIYSSDGIHPTIASQEQSGRYWILHKGKVRKLTIDECYAFMGFPKEFKKIGLRSKLYERIGNSVCVPMIARIAESLREQFYNNIGGKMTTPELLESLYREAGNIKNINELSLESSQLNLVKNIVEKEETFKGVYTVLVTSLIYKIINPTKDIRRHQANMENGYSGRSFDTKYITPFMKQKKFLGAMKESGWLTRSLEQNLPYNLDFPGKINNKLVKSSFLQILHDIEENDASPREYIIAVFYLSIVEKNKKSIQLINPIVSESTTNISEIIELLSKHFYYPYKSRGASILPVVALYSVYECIMGELKRFEGKKLQPLASHHSSDRSSGNTGDIVITNENNELYEVIEVKFDISPDSIMIDDAYKKFSSTSIQRYYILSTFSPEDSEIEKIHDKINQIKNEHGCQVIVNGVIPTLKYYLRLLDNTDKFVETYVRNIENNHEINAEHKLAWNSILKNK
;
A
#
# COMPACT_ATOMS: atom_id res chain seq x y z
N MET A 1 13.04 -32.86 17.16
CA MET A 1 12.21 -31.84 16.48
C MET A 1 12.53 -31.88 14.99
N LYS A 2 11.55 -31.60 14.11
CA LYS A 2 11.81 -31.48 12.66
C LYS A 2 12.79 -30.32 12.43
N GLU A 3 13.86 -30.56 11.65
CA GLU A 3 14.78 -29.50 11.21
C GLU A 3 14.01 -28.48 10.35
N ILE A 4 14.09 -27.19 10.69
CA ILE A 4 13.46 -26.11 9.92
C ILE A 4 14.39 -25.75 8.77
N LYS A 5 13.89 -25.84 7.53
CA LYS A 5 14.64 -25.44 6.34
C LYS A 5 14.21 -24.07 5.86
N PHE A 6 15.14 -23.23 5.42
CA PHE A 6 14.83 -21.92 4.86
C PHE A 6 15.65 -21.60 3.62
N ILE A 7 15.17 -20.62 2.85
CA ILE A 7 15.91 -20.03 1.75
C ILE A 7 16.18 -18.56 2.01
N ASP A 8 17.34 -18.07 1.57
CA ASP A 8 17.79 -16.70 1.76
C ASP A 8 17.90 -15.96 0.41
N LEU A 9 16.83 -15.26 0.02
CA LEU A 9 16.77 -14.50 -1.22
C LEU A 9 17.25 -13.08 -0.99
N PHE A 10 17.96 -12.51 -1.98
CA PHE A 10 18.67 -11.24 -1.81
C PHE A 10 19.62 -11.31 -0.60
N ALA A 11 20.38 -12.42 -0.55
CA ALA A 11 21.08 -12.87 0.64
C ALA A 11 22.08 -11.82 1.16
N GLY A 12 22.61 -10.97 0.28
CA GLY A 12 23.67 -10.03 0.60
C GLY A 12 24.83 -10.76 1.27
N ILE A 13 25.14 -10.36 2.50
CA ILE A 13 26.21 -10.96 3.31
C ILE A 13 25.68 -11.97 4.35
N GLY A 14 24.44 -12.45 4.21
CA GLY A 14 23.85 -13.51 5.03
C GLY A 14 23.31 -13.08 6.39
N GLY A 15 22.77 -11.86 6.49
CA GLY A 15 22.16 -11.39 7.73
C GLY A 15 20.93 -12.20 8.16
N PHE A 16 20.10 -12.62 7.20
CA PHE A 16 19.00 -13.54 7.46
C PHE A 16 19.50 -14.91 7.88
N ARG A 17 20.48 -15.45 7.14
CA ARG A 17 21.11 -16.73 7.45
C ARG A 17 21.63 -16.81 8.89
N LEU A 18 22.43 -15.83 9.33
CA LEU A 18 22.91 -15.78 10.71
C LEU A 18 21.76 -15.76 11.73
N GLY A 19 20.71 -14.99 11.46
CA GLY A 19 19.54 -14.92 12.34
C GLY A 19 18.82 -16.26 12.46
N LEU A 20 18.56 -16.95 11.35
CA LEU A 20 17.83 -18.22 11.35
C LEU A 20 18.69 -19.41 11.81
N GLU A 21 19.98 -19.45 11.44
CA GLU A 21 20.89 -20.51 11.91
C GLU A 21 21.12 -20.44 13.43
N SER A 22 21.05 -19.25 14.04
CA SER A 22 21.15 -19.08 15.50
C SER A 22 20.06 -19.82 16.28
N ILE A 23 18.92 -20.12 15.65
CA ILE A 23 17.82 -20.89 16.25
C ILE A 23 17.79 -22.36 15.78
N GLY A 24 18.84 -22.82 15.09
CA GLY A 24 18.98 -24.18 14.58
C GLY A 24 18.23 -24.47 13.28
N ALA A 25 17.82 -23.46 12.52
CA ALA A 25 17.30 -23.65 11.16
C ALA A 25 18.46 -23.82 10.16
N ARG A 26 18.19 -24.51 9.04
CA ARG A 26 19.17 -24.82 8.01
C ARG A 26 18.87 -24.07 6.71
N CYS A 27 19.85 -23.32 6.20
CA CYS A 27 19.76 -22.74 4.86
C CYS A 27 19.87 -23.86 3.81
N VAL A 28 18.94 -23.92 2.87
CA VAL A 28 18.97 -24.92 1.77
C VAL A 28 19.13 -24.28 0.39
N PHE A 29 19.01 -22.97 0.29
CA PHE A 29 19.22 -22.22 -0.94
C PHE A 29 19.43 -20.74 -0.63
N SER A 30 20.32 -20.09 -1.38
CA SER A 30 20.56 -18.65 -1.30
C SER A 30 20.66 -18.02 -2.69
N SER A 31 20.28 -16.76 -2.83
CA SER A 31 20.35 -16.02 -4.10
C SER A 31 20.86 -14.60 -3.89
N GLU A 32 21.97 -14.28 -4.58
CA GLU A 32 22.62 -12.97 -4.64
C GLU A 32 23.23 -12.75 -6.04
N ILE A 33 23.30 -11.49 -6.47
CA ILE A 33 23.86 -11.08 -7.77
C ILE A 33 25.13 -10.21 -7.64
N ASP A 34 25.33 -9.53 -6.51
CA ASP A 34 26.54 -8.75 -6.24
C ASP A 34 27.72 -9.71 -6.00
N GLU A 35 28.63 -9.82 -6.97
CA GLU A 35 29.83 -10.70 -6.95
C GLU A 35 30.65 -10.55 -5.66
N HIS A 36 30.62 -9.34 -5.17
CA HIS A 36 31.25 -8.85 -3.98
C HIS A 36 30.62 -9.43 -2.69
N ALA A 37 29.30 -9.36 -2.56
CA ALA A 37 28.54 -10.00 -1.51
C ALA A 37 28.63 -11.53 -1.61
N ILE A 38 28.55 -12.11 -2.81
CA ILE A 38 28.77 -13.54 -3.08
C ILE A 38 30.11 -14.00 -2.51
N ALA A 39 31.21 -13.31 -2.82
CA ALA A 39 32.53 -13.68 -2.33
C ALA A 39 32.63 -13.67 -0.79
N MET A 40 31.99 -12.69 -0.13
CA MET A 40 31.94 -12.62 1.33
C MET A 40 31.03 -13.70 1.92
N TYR A 41 29.93 -14.02 1.26
CA TYR A 41 29.01 -15.08 1.65
C TYR A 41 29.72 -16.44 1.58
N GLN A 42 30.38 -16.75 0.46
CA GLN A 42 31.16 -17.97 0.26
C GLN A 42 32.24 -18.16 1.33
N GLU A 43 32.91 -17.09 1.74
CA GLU A 43 33.98 -17.18 2.74
C GLU A 43 33.46 -17.49 4.16
N ASN A 44 32.28 -16.98 4.51
CA ASN A 44 31.68 -17.14 5.83
C ASN A 44 30.82 -18.40 5.95
N PHE A 45 30.19 -18.83 4.85
CA PHE A 45 29.22 -19.94 4.86
C PHE A 45 29.65 -21.14 4.00
N HIS A 46 30.75 -21.04 3.26
CA HIS A 46 31.27 -22.09 2.38
C HIS A 46 30.28 -22.55 1.28
N GLU A 47 29.35 -21.68 0.91
CA GLU A 47 28.31 -21.93 -0.10
C GLU A 47 28.23 -20.80 -1.13
N ASP A 48 27.99 -21.17 -2.39
CA ASP A 48 27.88 -20.21 -3.49
C ASP A 48 26.44 -19.69 -3.57
N SER A 49 26.27 -18.40 -3.28
CA SER A 49 24.98 -17.72 -3.36
C SER A 49 24.66 -17.14 -4.73
N LYS A 50 25.56 -17.28 -5.72
CA LYS A 50 25.40 -16.69 -7.06
C LYS A 50 24.16 -17.20 -7.76
N CYS A 51 23.12 -16.37 -7.80
CA CYS A 51 21.89 -16.68 -8.51
C CYS A 51 21.12 -15.39 -8.83
N ASP A 52 20.84 -15.18 -10.11
CA ASP A 52 19.91 -14.14 -10.58
C ASP A 52 18.47 -14.65 -10.43
N ILE A 53 17.78 -14.18 -9.40
CA ILE A 53 16.43 -14.61 -9.06
C ILE A 53 15.45 -14.42 -10.23
N THR A 54 15.65 -13.41 -11.09
CA THR A 54 14.75 -13.10 -12.21
C THR A 54 14.74 -14.19 -13.28
N LYS A 55 15.82 -14.98 -13.35
CA LYS A 55 16.00 -16.09 -14.32
C LYS A 55 15.82 -17.47 -13.66
N LEU A 56 15.72 -17.52 -12.34
CA LEU A 56 15.62 -18.75 -11.58
C LEU A 56 14.28 -19.44 -11.85
N ASN A 57 14.30 -20.70 -12.29
CA ASN A 57 13.10 -21.53 -12.31
C ASN A 57 12.77 -21.97 -10.87
N PRO A 58 11.61 -21.60 -10.28
CA PRO A 58 11.28 -21.93 -8.90
C PRO A 58 11.22 -23.43 -8.63
N ALA A 59 10.96 -24.26 -9.65
CA ALA A 59 10.95 -25.71 -9.52
C ALA A 59 12.32 -26.30 -9.12
N ASN A 60 13.41 -25.60 -9.41
CA ASN A 60 14.77 -26.04 -9.10
C ASN A 60 15.19 -25.72 -7.67
N ILE A 61 14.44 -24.88 -6.95
CA ILE A 61 14.72 -24.58 -5.55
C ILE A 61 14.38 -25.84 -4.73
N PRO A 62 15.21 -26.26 -3.75
CA PRO A 62 14.83 -27.34 -2.83
C PRO A 62 13.54 -27.04 -2.06
N ASP A 63 12.93 -28.04 -1.43
CA ASP A 63 11.80 -27.77 -0.52
C ASP A 63 12.29 -27.15 0.78
N PHE A 64 11.53 -26.19 1.28
CA PHE A 64 11.87 -25.40 2.46
C PHE A 64 10.60 -25.00 3.21
N ASP A 65 10.75 -24.67 4.50
CA ASP A 65 9.65 -24.29 5.37
C ASP A 65 9.47 -22.75 5.45
N ILE A 66 10.56 -21.98 5.30
CA ILE A 66 10.56 -20.50 5.41
C ILE A 66 11.26 -19.85 4.22
N LEU A 67 10.59 -18.91 3.53
CA LEU A 67 11.24 -17.99 2.59
C LEU A 67 11.68 -16.73 3.32
N CYS A 68 12.95 -16.37 3.25
CA CYS A 68 13.48 -15.09 3.74
C CYS A 68 13.88 -14.18 2.57
N ALA A 69 13.53 -12.89 2.66
CA ALA A 69 13.95 -11.92 1.64
C ALA A 69 14.02 -10.48 2.17
N GLY A 70 15.21 -9.87 2.10
CA GLY A 70 15.44 -8.43 2.28
C GLY A 70 15.52 -7.74 0.93
N PHE A 71 14.38 -7.62 0.24
CA PHE A 71 14.38 -7.25 -1.18
C PHE A 71 14.55 -5.74 -1.40
N PRO A 72 15.21 -5.30 -2.49
CA PRO A 72 15.36 -3.89 -2.82
C PRO A 72 14.02 -3.15 -2.93
N CYS A 73 13.94 -1.97 -2.31
CA CYS A 73 12.78 -1.07 -2.36
C CYS A 73 12.71 -0.34 -3.72
N GLN A 74 12.27 -1.01 -4.77
CA GLN A 74 11.91 -0.36 -6.04
C GLN A 74 10.45 0.11 -5.96
N SER A 75 10.15 1.28 -6.54
CA SER A 75 8.77 1.72 -6.67
C SER A 75 8.01 0.72 -7.55
N PHE A 76 6.83 0.27 -7.09
CA PHE A 76 5.80 -0.17 -8.03
C PHE A 76 5.43 1.10 -8.80
N SER A 77 6.04 1.33 -9.97
CA SER A 77 5.61 2.45 -10.80
C SER A 77 4.12 2.27 -11.05
N ILE A 78 3.31 3.31 -10.82
CA ILE A 78 1.87 3.32 -11.14
C ILE A 78 1.64 3.04 -12.64
N SER A 79 2.69 3.22 -13.45
CA SER A 79 2.81 2.85 -14.87
C SER A 79 2.97 1.34 -15.12
N GLY A 80 3.05 0.52 -14.06
CA GLY A 80 3.07 -0.94 -14.13
C GLY A 80 1.64 -1.48 -13.99
N LYS A 81 1.07 -1.89 -15.13
CA LYS A 81 -0.22 -2.56 -15.30
C LYS A 81 -0.68 -3.35 -14.05
N GLN A 82 -1.90 -3.05 -13.57
CA GLN A 82 -2.62 -3.82 -12.54
C GLN A 82 -3.08 -5.21 -13.06
N LYS A 83 -2.17 -5.99 -13.67
CA LYS A 83 -2.50 -7.26 -14.35
C LYS A 83 -2.13 -8.54 -13.57
N GLY A 84 -1.93 -8.46 -12.26
CA GLY A 84 -1.75 -9.65 -11.41
C GLY A 84 -0.59 -10.57 -11.84
N PHE A 85 -0.67 -11.85 -11.47
CA PHE A 85 0.37 -12.89 -11.60
C PHE A 85 0.83 -13.26 -13.02
N GLU A 86 0.22 -12.71 -14.07
CA GLU A 86 0.39 -13.22 -15.45
C GLU A 86 1.39 -12.43 -16.31
N ASP A 87 1.87 -11.28 -15.84
CA ASP A 87 2.94 -10.55 -16.52
C ASP A 87 4.31 -11.03 -16.00
N ALA A 88 4.85 -12.06 -16.65
CA ALA A 88 6.06 -12.77 -16.24
C ALA A 88 7.36 -11.94 -16.32
N THR A 89 7.33 -10.63 -16.61
CA THR A 89 8.54 -9.89 -17.02
C THR A 89 8.61 -8.40 -16.67
N ARG A 90 7.90 -7.86 -15.67
CA ARG A 90 8.05 -6.42 -15.30
C ARG A 90 8.62 -6.17 -13.90
N GLY A 91 9.94 -6.33 -13.80
CA GLY A 91 10.87 -5.32 -13.26
C GLY A 91 10.94 -5.03 -11.76
N THR A 92 10.09 -5.61 -10.90
CA THR A 92 10.24 -5.47 -9.45
C THR A 92 10.45 -6.83 -8.76
N LEU A 93 11.52 -6.89 -7.98
CA LEU A 93 12.01 -8.11 -7.30
C LEU A 93 11.01 -8.72 -6.30
N PHE A 94 9.97 -7.97 -5.92
CA PHE A 94 8.83 -8.48 -5.14
C PHE A 94 8.01 -9.52 -5.91
N PHE A 95 7.78 -9.32 -7.22
CA PHE A 95 7.01 -10.28 -8.00
C PHE A 95 7.78 -11.59 -8.25
N ASP A 96 9.11 -11.55 -8.24
CA ASP A 96 9.93 -12.76 -8.24
C ASP A 96 9.75 -13.58 -6.95
N ILE A 97 9.64 -12.92 -5.80
CA ILE A 97 9.25 -13.58 -4.54
C ILE A 97 7.86 -14.21 -4.70
N CYS A 98 6.89 -13.47 -5.20
CA CYS A 98 5.53 -13.99 -5.45
C CYS A 98 5.52 -15.19 -6.40
N ARG A 99 6.34 -15.18 -7.46
CA ARG A 99 6.51 -16.28 -8.41
C ARG A 99 7.06 -17.53 -7.72
N ILE A 100 8.03 -17.39 -6.83
CA ILE A 100 8.57 -18.51 -6.04
C ILE A 100 7.50 -19.03 -5.05
N LEU A 101 6.84 -18.14 -4.30
CA LEU A 101 5.76 -18.51 -3.38
C LEU A 101 4.62 -19.25 -4.08
N LYS A 102 4.26 -18.82 -5.31
CA LYS A 102 3.21 -19.47 -6.11
C LYS A 102 3.52 -20.94 -6.42
N VAL A 103 4.78 -21.25 -6.73
CA VAL A 103 5.20 -22.61 -7.09
C VAL A 103 5.51 -23.44 -5.85
N LYS A 104 6.29 -22.90 -4.90
CA LYS A 104 6.82 -23.67 -3.77
C LYS A 104 5.88 -23.73 -2.57
N GLN A 105 4.96 -22.77 -2.45
CA GLN A 105 3.93 -22.73 -1.41
C GLN A 105 4.46 -23.05 0.01
N PRO A 106 5.61 -22.48 0.44
CA PRO A 106 6.16 -22.77 1.75
C PRO A 106 5.16 -22.42 2.86
N PRO A 107 5.19 -23.14 4.00
CA PRO A 107 4.36 -22.81 5.17
C PRO A 107 4.47 -21.34 5.60
N TYR A 108 5.67 -20.76 5.57
CA TYR A 108 5.91 -19.41 6.07
C TYR A 108 6.85 -18.58 5.17
N PHE A 109 6.79 -17.26 5.34
CA PHE A 109 7.81 -16.34 4.83
C PHE A 109 8.08 -15.19 5.81
N ILE A 110 9.27 -14.59 5.70
CA ILE A 110 9.68 -13.37 6.37
C ILE A 110 10.26 -12.42 5.32
N LEU A 111 9.64 -11.27 5.14
CA LEU A 111 10.12 -10.20 4.26
C LEU A 111 10.54 -8.98 5.09
N GLU A 112 11.63 -8.33 4.69
CA GLU A 112 12.10 -7.08 5.29
C GLU A 112 12.16 -5.97 4.24
N ASN A 113 11.83 -4.74 4.66
CA ASN A 113 12.06 -3.54 3.86
C ASN A 113 12.19 -2.27 4.73
N VAL A 114 12.47 -1.12 4.11
CA VAL A 114 12.53 0.19 4.78
C VAL A 114 11.15 0.62 5.31
N LYS A 115 11.14 1.31 6.45
CA LYS A 115 9.91 1.86 7.07
C LYS A 115 9.03 2.66 6.11
N ASN A 116 9.62 3.39 5.16
CA ASN A 116 8.87 4.24 4.23
C ASN A 116 7.89 3.44 3.34
N LEU A 117 8.04 2.11 3.22
CA LEU A 117 7.11 1.27 2.46
C LEU A 117 5.66 1.43 2.92
N GLU A 118 5.43 1.64 4.23
CA GLU A 118 4.09 1.81 4.82
C GLU A 118 3.36 3.05 4.28
N THR A 119 4.11 4.13 4.03
CA THR A 119 3.57 5.42 3.56
C THR A 119 3.85 5.68 2.08
N HIS A 120 4.63 4.82 1.43
CA HIS A 120 5.02 4.97 0.03
C HIS A 120 3.80 4.92 -0.88
N ASP A 121 3.75 5.84 -1.86
CA ASP A 121 2.60 6.00 -2.75
C ASP A 121 1.26 6.08 -1.99
N LYS A 122 1.23 6.87 -0.90
CA LYS A 122 0.08 7.01 0.01
C LYS A 122 -0.42 5.66 0.58
N GLY A 123 0.48 4.69 0.73
CA GLY A 123 0.20 3.35 1.24
C GLY A 123 -0.19 2.32 0.16
N ASN A 124 -0.31 2.73 -1.10
CA ASN A 124 -0.74 1.85 -2.19
C ASN A 124 0.28 0.72 -2.47
N THR A 125 1.58 1.00 -2.35
CA THR A 125 2.66 0.02 -2.54
C THR A 125 2.54 -1.18 -1.60
N LEU A 126 2.45 -0.93 -0.28
CA LEU A 126 2.25 -1.99 0.70
C LEU A 126 0.89 -2.70 0.48
N TYR A 127 -0.15 -1.95 0.11
CA TYR A 127 -1.45 -2.51 -0.19
C TYR A 127 -1.43 -3.51 -1.36
N VAL A 128 -0.73 -3.19 -2.46
CA VAL A 128 -0.55 -4.12 -3.59
C VAL A 128 0.19 -5.36 -3.12
N MET A 129 1.28 -5.21 -2.37
CA MET A 129 2.03 -6.37 -1.85
C MET A 129 1.16 -7.29 -0.99
N LEU A 130 0.44 -6.72 -0.02
CA LEU A 130 -0.47 -7.48 0.83
C LEU A 130 -1.56 -8.16 0.01
N ARG A 131 -2.11 -7.48 -1.00
CA ARG A 131 -3.11 -8.06 -1.91
C ARG A 131 -2.54 -9.30 -2.63
N GLU A 132 -1.37 -9.19 -3.23
CA GLU A 132 -0.77 -10.31 -3.98
C GLU A 132 -0.41 -11.48 -3.06
N LEU A 133 0.14 -11.22 -1.88
CA LEU A 133 0.43 -12.29 -0.90
C LEU A 133 -0.86 -12.97 -0.41
N ASN A 134 -1.93 -12.21 -0.18
CA ASN A 134 -3.25 -12.77 0.15
C ASN A 134 -3.84 -13.60 -1.01
N ASN A 135 -3.68 -13.14 -2.26
CA ASN A 135 -4.13 -13.88 -3.45
C ASN A 135 -3.38 -15.22 -3.61
N LEU A 136 -2.13 -15.30 -3.15
CA LEU A 136 -1.39 -16.55 -3.04
C LEU A 136 -1.87 -17.44 -1.89
N GLY A 137 -2.90 -17.03 -1.14
CA GLY A 137 -3.43 -17.77 0.01
C GLY A 137 -2.54 -17.69 1.24
N TYR A 138 -1.81 -16.59 1.44
CA TYR A 138 -1.09 -16.32 2.69
C TYR A 138 -1.84 -15.32 3.55
N SER A 139 -1.83 -15.57 4.85
CA SER A 139 -2.29 -14.63 5.87
C SER A 139 -1.08 -13.87 6.35
N VAL A 140 -1.10 -12.55 6.16
CA VAL A 140 0.09 -11.70 6.33
C VAL A 140 -0.16 -10.70 7.45
N SER A 141 0.75 -10.66 8.41
CA SER A 141 0.87 -9.56 9.38
C SER A 141 2.16 -8.79 9.12
N TYR A 142 2.17 -7.51 9.53
CA TYR A 142 3.37 -6.68 9.43
C TYR A 142 3.49 -5.70 10.59
N LYS A 143 4.71 -5.30 10.92
CA LYS A 143 5.00 -4.25 11.91
C LYS A 143 6.31 -3.54 11.56
N VAL A 144 6.38 -2.25 11.89
CA VAL A 144 7.64 -1.51 11.88
C VAL A 144 8.38 -1.76 13.19
N LEU A 145 9.56 -2.34 13.11
CA LEU A 145 10.45 -2.66 14.23
C LEU A 145 11.73 -1.81 14.16
N ASN A 146 12.34 -1.54 15.31
CA ASN A 146 13.58 -0.75 15.38
C ASN A 146 14.72 -1.59 15.96
N ALA A 147 15.87 -1.61 15.28
CA ALA A 147 17.02 -2.45 15.68
C ALA A 147 17.49 -2.19 17.11
N LYS A 148 17.35 -0.96 17.63
CA LYS A 148 17.70 -0.65 19.03
C LYS A 148 16.91 -1.44 20.06
N ASP A 149 15.74 -1.96 19.69
CA ASP A 149 14.89 -2.76 20.57
C ASP A 149 15.33 -4.24 20.57
N PHE A 150 16.37 -4.60 19.82
CA PHE A 150 16.84 -5.98 19.63
C PHE A 150 18.35 -6.13 19.89
N GLY A 151 18.92 -5.40 20.84
CA GLY A 151 20.27 -5.68 21.33
C GLY A 151 21.41 -5.04 20.54
N VAL A 152 21.14 -4.04 19.68
CA VAL A 152 22.20 -3.29 18.96
C VAL A 152 21.99 -1.78 19.08
N PRO A 153 23.03 -0.94 19.08
CA PRO A 153 22.89 0.49 19.39
C PRO A 153 22.58 1.33 18.15
N GLN A 154 21.59 0.92 17.35
CA GLN A 154 21.26 1.57 16.08
C GLN A 154 19.77 1.89 15.94
N ASN A 155 19.45 3.16 15.63
CA ASN A 155 18.11 3.58 15.26
C ASN A 155 17.89 3.24 13.78
N ARG A 156 17.45 2.01 13.52
CA ARG A 156 17.16 1.44 12.19
C ARG A 156 15.76 0.86 12.20
N GLU A 157 14.80 1.66 11.73
CA GLU A 157 13.41 1.24 11.60
C GLU A 157 13.19 0.48 10.28
N ARG A 158 12.60 -0.70 10.36
CA ARG A 158 12.31 -1.59 9.22
C ARG A 158 10.92 -2.19 9.34
N ILE A 159 10.22 -2.27 8.22
CA ILE A 159 8.97 -3.01 8.15
C ILE A 159 9.29 -4.49 7.95
N ILE A 160 8.70 -5.32 8.79
CA ILE A 160 8.80 -6.77 8.71
C ILE A 160 7.41 -7.30 8.35
N LEU A 161 7.33 -8.15 7.34
CA LEU A 161 6.12 -8.87 6.97
C LEU A 161 6.33 -10.35 7.26
N VAL A 162 5.41 -10.97 7.99
CA VAL A 162 5.39 -12.41 8.23
C VAL A 162 4.12 -12.99 7.64
N GLY A 163 4.27 -13.99 6.79
CA GLY A 163 3.16 -14.68 6.15
C GLY A 163 3.05 -16.12 6.56
N SER A 164 1.81 -16.61 6.67
CA SER A 164 1.51 -18.03 6.91
C SER A 164 0.55 -18.59 5.88
N LYS A 165 0.87 -19.77 5.36
CA LYS A 165 0.02 -20.50 4.40
C LYS A 165 -1.16 -21.20 5.08
N ASN A 166 -1.09 -21.49 6.38
CA ASN A 166 -2.10 -22.26 7.11
C ASN A 166 -3.19 -21.41 7.79
N GLY A 167 -3.26 -20.10 7.54
CA GLY A 167 -4.23 -19.21 8.16
C GLY A 167 -3.82 -18.65 9.52
N LYS A 168 -2.71 -19.12 10.12
CA LYS A 168 -2.18 -18.55 11.36
C LYS A 168 -1.71 -17.11 11.14
N ILE A 169 -1.95 -16.23 12.12
CA ILE A 169 -1.53 -14.82 12.06
C ILE A 169 -0.39 -14.62 13.05
N PHE A 170 0.73 -14.07 12.56
CA PHE A 170 1.91 -13.85 13.39
C PHE A 170 1.69 -12.63 14.28
N ASP A 171 1.83 -12.84 15.58
CA ASP A 171 1.65 -11.82 16.60
C ASP A 171 2.99 -11.16 16.95
N PHE A 172 3.18 -9.95 16.47
CA PHE A 172 4.39 -9.18 16.74
C PHE A 172 4.52 -8.70 18.19
N ASP A 173 3.45 -8.75 18.99
CA ASP A 173 3.51 -8.34 20.40
C ASP A 173 4.10 -9.44 21.29
N LYS A 174 4.21 -10.68 20.76
CA LYS A 174 4.90 -11.81 21.40
C LYS A 174 6.38 -11.90 21.03
N VAL A 175 6.90 -10.98 20.23
CA VAL A 175 8.33 -10.97 19.90
C VAL A 175 9.09 -10.36 21.07
N GLU A 176 10.01 -11.12 21.66
CA GLU A 176 10.88 -10.62 22.73
C GLU A 176 11.78 -9.48 22.25
N THR A 177 11.94 -8.47 23.11
CA THR A 177 12.79 -7.30 22.85
C THR A 177 13.91 -7.22 23.90
N ASN A 178 15.05 -6.67 23.49
CA ASN A 178 16.20 -6.41 24.34
C ASN A 178 16.75 -5.00 24.04
N PRO A 179 16.12 -3.95 24.58
CA PRO A 179 16.42 -2.58 24.18
C PRO A 179 17.80 -2.10 24.65
N VAL A 180 18.50 -1.39 23.77
CA VAL A 180 19.78 -0.73 24.03
C VAL A 180 19.59 0.79 24.02
N SER A 181 20.28 1.49 24.94
CA SER A 181 20.17 2.95 25.11
C SER A 181 21.45 3.72 24.74
N SER A 182 22.59 3.02 24.63
CA SER A 182 23.93 3.60 24.45
C SER A 182 24.76 2.72 23.52
N MET A 183 25.66 3.33 22.74
CA MET A 183 26.58 2.58 21.85
C MET A 183 27.91 2.22 22.49
N LYS A 184 28.21 2.71 23.71
CA LYS A 184 29.51 2.53 24.38
C LYS A 184 30.01 1.08 24.41
N ASP A 185 29.13 0.14 24.74
CA ASP A 185 29.49 -1.28 24.94
C ASP A 185 29.80 -2.00 23.61
N PHE A 186 29.60 -1.33 22.48
CA PHE A 186 29.84 -1.83 21.14
C PHE A 186 31.03 -1.14 20.46
N LEU A 187 31.72 -0.23 21.16
CA LEU A 187 32.87 0.49 20.64
C LEU A 187 34.17 -0.24 20.99
N ASP A 188 35.13 -0.18 20.06
CA ASP A 188 36.47 -0.71 20.28
C ASP A 188 37.19 0.16 21.31
N GLU A 189 37.81 -0.48 22.30
CA GLU A 189 38.59 0.20 23.34
C GLU A 189 40.01 0.56 22.88
N ALA A 190 40.56 -0.22 21.94
CA ALA A 190 41.88 -0.01 21.35
C ALA A 190 41.85 -0.33 19.85
N GLY A 191 42.62 0.41 19.06
CA GLY A 191 42.71 0.25 17.61
C GLY A 191 43.23 1.52 16.93
N GLU A 192 43.43 1.43 15.61
CA GLU A 192 43.75 2.60 14.79
C GLU A 192 42.47 3.38 14.47
N PHE A 193 42.30 4.52 15.15
CA PHE A 193 41.13 5.37 14.99
C PHE A 193 41.43 6.60 14.14
N GLU A 194 40.49 6.95 13.26
CA GLU A 194 40.49 8.21 12.51
C GLU A 194 39.79 9.29 13.36
N TYR A 195 40.56 10.28 13.82
CA TYR A 195 40.06 11.41 14.62
C TYR A 195 39.88 12.67 13.76
N LEU A 196 38.88 13.48 14.10
CA LEU A 196 38.81 14.86 13.59
C LEU A 196 39.59 15.80 14.51
N THR A 197 40.28 16.78 13.93
CA THR A 197 40.87 17.87 14.71
C THR A 197 39.81 18.90 15.11
N PRO A 198 40.01 19.69 16.20
CA PRO A 198 39.06 20.74 16.62
C PRO A 198 38.73 21.77 15.52
N GLU A 199 39.62 21.94 14.55
CA GLU A 199 39.43 22.82 13.40
C GLU A 199 38.38 22.26 12.42
N GLU A 200 38.16 20.94 12.39
CA GLU A 200 37.29 20.28 11.42
C GLU A 200 35.81 20.15 11.85
N TYR A 201 35.48 20.37 13.13
CA TYR A 201 34.13 20.22 13.65
C TYR A 201 33.73 21.30 14.64
N THR A 202 32.42 21.37 14.90
CA THR A 202 31.79 22.22 15.92
C THR A 202 30.95 21.34 16.82
N LEU A 203 31.14 21.42 18.14
CA LEU A 203 30.21 20.85 19.11
C LEU A 203 29.15 21.88 19.45
N ILE A 204 27.91 21.41 19.63
CA ILE A 204 26.81 22.28 20.04
C ILE A 204 26.86 22.52 21.55
N GLU A 205 26.32 23.64 22.00
CA GLU A 205 26.26 23.97 23.42
C GLU A 205 25.44 22.93 24.20
N LYS A 206 25.86 22.61 25.43
CA LYS A 206 25.28 21.53 26.25
C LYS A 206 23.76 21.63 26.39
N HIS A 207 23.21 22.84 26.53
CA HIS A 207 21.77 23.04 26.70
C HIS A 207 20.94 22.73 25.44
N HIS A 208 21.58 22.66 24.26
CA HIS A 208 20.96 22.21 23.01
C HIS A 208 21.06 20.69 22.78
N ILE A 209 21.95 20.00 23.50
CA ILE A 209 22.11 18.54 23.40
C ILE A 209 20.92 17.87 24.09
N LYS A 210 20.15 17.11 23.32
CA LYS A 210 19.01 16.33 23.84
C LYS A 210 19.02 14.94 23.24
N GLN A 211 18.86 13.93 24.09
CA GLN A 211 18.56 12.58 23.62
C GLN A 211 17.11 12.55 23.14
N GLN A 212 16.90 12.15 21.90
CA GLN A 212 15.57 12.05 21.33
C GLN A 212 14.82 10.87 21.95
N PRO A 213 13.64 11.05 22.58
CA PRO A 213 12.95 9.97 23.30
C PRO A 213 12.63 8.76 22.42
N ARG A 214 12.18 9.01 21.19
CA ARG A 214 11.75 7.94 20.27
C ARG A 214 12.93 7.20 19.64
N SER A 215 13.95 7.90 19.18
CA SER A 215 15.05 7.32 18.41
C SER A 215 16.28 6.97 19.26
N GLY A 216 16.40 7.54 20.46
CA GLY A 216 17.60 7.43 21.30
C GLY A 216 18.81 8.22 20.78
N LEU A 217 18.68 8.91 19.64
CA LEU A 217 19.77 9.67 19.03
C LEU A 217 20.16 10.86 19.90
N CYS A 218 21.47 11.07 20.05
CA CYS A 218 22.03 12.23 20.74
C CYS A 218 22.95 12.99 19.78
N PHE A 219 22.41 14.01 19.09
CA PHE A 219 23.21 14.84 18.18
C PHE A 219 24.00 15.87 18.98
N VAL A 220 25.32 15.91 18.80
CA VAL A 220 26.23 16.73 19.64
C VAL A 220 27.12 17.67 18.85
N GLY A 221 27.16 17.55 17.54
CA GLY A 221 28.02 18.40 16.73
C GLY A 221 27.97 18.08 15.25
N TYR A 222 28.73 18.83 14.48
CA TYR A 222 28.81 18.66 13.04
C TYR A 222 30.19 19.05 12.50
N ARG A 223 30.54 18.51 11.33
CA ARG A 223 31.75 18.88 10.59
C ARG A 223 31.57 20.24 9.94
N LYS A 224 32.63 21.07 9.92
CA LYS A 224 32.68 22.38 9.25
C LYS A 224 32.72 22.22 7.72
N LYS A 225 31.60 21.77 7.15
CA LYS A 225 31.36 21.57 5.71
C LYS A 225 30.09 22.28 5.29
N LYS A 226 29.85 22.39 3.98
CA LYS A 226 28.65 23.07 3.43
C LYS A 226 27.36 22.49 4.03
N MET A 227 26.58 23.37 4.65
CA MET A 227 25.24 23.08 5.18
C MET A 227 24.20 23.08 4.07
N ARG A 228 22.98 22.62 4.38
CA ARG A 228 21.82 22.84 3.50
C ARG A 228 21.45 24.32 3.55
N THR A 229 21.28 24.95 2.39
CA THR A 229 20.94 26.39 2.30
C THR A 229 19.44 26.62 2.11
N ILE A 230 18.75 25.69 1.45
CA ILE A 230 17.31 25.79 1.18
C ILE A 230 16.52 25.41 2.44
N GLY A 231 15.65 26.32 2.91
CA GLY A 231 14.72 26.07 4.04
C GLY A 231 15.36 26.13 5.44
N VAL A 232 16.61 26.58 5.57
CA VAL A 232 17.30 26.70 6.86
C VAL A 232 17.23 28.14 7.38
N ARG A 233 16.73 28.33 8.61
CA ARG A 233 16.68 29.63 9.29
C ARG A 233 18.02 29.91 9.98
N LYS A 234 18.45 31.17 10.00
CA LYS A 234 19.65 31.61 10.73
C LYS A 234 19.53 31.24 12.23
N GLY A 235 20.59 30.76 12.86
CA GLY A 235 20.59 30.35 14.27
C GLY A 235 20.11 28.91 14.54
N THR A 236 19.84 28.13 13.50
CA THR A 236 19.38 26.72 13.62
C THR A 236 20.47 25.68 13.38
N GLU A 237 21.74 26.09 13.40
CA GLU A 237 22.92 25.25 13.16
C GLU A 237 23.04 24.10 14.17
N HIS A 238 22.44 24.24 15.35
CA HIS A 238 22.38 23.20 16.39
C HIS A 238 21.40 22.05 16.05
N LEU A 239 20.59 22.15 14.99
CA LEU A 239 19.63 21.12 14.59
C LEU A 239 20.24 20.16 13.57
N SER A 240 20.22 18.85 13.85
CA SER A 240 20.78 17.81 12.95
C SER A 240 20.27 17.86 11.51
N ARG A 241 19.01 18.26 11.29
CA ARG A 241 18.36 18.32 9.97
C ARG A 241 18.99 19.28 8.96
N VAL A 242 19.73 20.29 9.43
CA VAL A 242 20.41 21.29 8.57
C VAL A 242 21.72 20.75 8.00
N HIS A 243 22.24 19.67 8.61
CA HIS A 243 23.48 19.01 8.21
C HIS A 243 23.20 17.77 7.36
N LYS A 244 24.04 17.53 6.35
CA LYS A 244 24.05 16.25 5.64
C LYS A 244 24.50 15.14 6.61
N GLN A 245 23.97 13.93 6.47
CA GLN A 245 24.24 12.81 7.38
C GLN A 245 25.73 12.53 7.62
N PRO A 246 26.63 12.55 6.60
CA PRO A 246 28.07 12.31 6.78
C PRO A 246 28.83 13.41 7.56
N ASN A 247 28.14 14.52 7.86
CA ASN A 247 28.68 15.65 8.59
C ASN A 247 28.15 15.72 10.02
N ARG A 248 27.29 14.80 10.45
CA ARG A 248 26.70 14.81 11.79
C ARG A 248 27.59 14.03 12.76
N ILE A 249 27.67 14.51 13.99
CA ILE A 249 28.39 13.88 15.09
C ILE A 249 27.38 13.51 16.18
N TYR A 250 27.40 12.26 16.63
CA TYR A 250 26.49 11.73 17.65
C TYR A 250 27.25 11.35 18.93
N SER A 251 26.65 11.55 20.11
CA SER A 251 27.26 11.09 21.36
C SER A 251 27.22 9.58 21.45
N SER A 252 28.32 8.99 21.92
CA SER A 252 28.37 7.57 22.30
C SER A 252 27.44 7.22 23.47
N ASP A 253 26.99 8.20 24.26
CA ASP A 253 25.97 7.99 25.32
C ASP A 253 24.57 7.65 24.77
N GLY A 254 24.34 7.90 23.47
CA GLY A 254 23.08 7.61 22.81
C GLY A 254 23.20 6.52 21.75
N ILE A 255 22.22 6.52 20.86
CA ILE A 255 22.10 5.57 19.75
C ILE A 255 22.65 6.18 18.46
N HIS A 256 23.19 5.34 17.59
CA HIS A 256 23.68 5.75 16.28
C HIS A 256 22.54 5.77 15.25
N PRO A 257 22.52 6.72 14.29
CA PRO A 257 21.58 6.67 13.17
C PRO A 257 21.76 5.41 12.32
N THR A 258 20.83 5.17 11.39
CA THR A 258 20.95 4.07 10.44
C THR A 258 22.28 4.13 9.66
N ILE A 259 23.01 3.03 9.63
CA ILE A 259 24.14 2.80 8.72
C ILE A 259 23.58 2.66 7.32
N ALA A 260 23.92 3.60 6.45
CA ALA A 260 23.36 3.74 5.11
C ALA A 260 24.35 3.26 4.05
N SER A 261 23.90 2.41 3.13
CA SER A 261 24.73 1.87 2.04
C SER A 261 25.30 2.92 1.09
N GLN A 262 24.64 4.08 0.99
CA GLN A 262 25.12 5.22 0.20
C GLN A 262 26.38 5.91 0.79
N GLU A 263 26.72 5.66 2.05
CA GLU A 263 27.90 6.24 2.70
C GLU A 263 29.11 5.29 2.61
N GLN A 264 29.66 5.18 1.39
CA GLN A 264 30.77 4.30 1.07
C GLN A 264 32.12 4.71 1.72
N SER A 265 32.25 5.92 2.26
CA SER A 265 33.48 6.33 2.98
C SER A 265 33.41 6.06 4.49
N GLY A 266 32.26 5.57 4.99
CA GLY A 266 32.05 5.24 6.40
C GLY A 266 32.10 6.45 7.32
N ARG A 267 31.74 7.66 6.86
CA ARG A 267 31.80 8.91 7.62
C ARG A 267 30.72 9.00 8.71
N TYR A 268 30.78 8.05 9.63
CA TYR A 268 29.95 7.91 10.81
C TYR A 268 30.75 8.41 12.01
N TRP A 269 30.53 9.68 12.37
CA TRP A 269 31.33 10.37 13.39
C TRP A 269 30.62 10.34 14.73
N ILE A 270 31.38 10.00 15.77
CA ILE A 270 30.89 9.93 17.15
C ILE A 270 31.78 10.76 18.08
N LEU A 271 31.17 11.30 19.14
CA LEU A 271 31.89 11.86 20.29
C LEU A 271 31.99 10.76 21.36
N HIS A 272 33.21 10.33 21.65
CA HIS A 272 33.49 9.30 22.64
C HIS A 272 34.74 9.65 23.45
N LYS A 273 34.64 9.57 24.78
CA LYS A 273 35.72 9.93 25.72
C LYS A 273 36.38 11.28 25.40
N GLY A 274 35.55 12.28 25.09
CA GLY A 274 35.98 13.66 24.79
C GLY A 274 36.59 13.89 23.41
N LYS A 275 36.71 12.86 22.56
CA LYS A 275 37.29 12.96 21.21
C LYS A 275 36.25 12.64 20.14
N VAL A 276 36.33 13.34 19.00
CA VAL A 276 35.50 13.02 17.83
C VAL A 276 36.26 12.07 16.93
N ARG A 277 35.72 10.86 16.75
CA ARG A 277 36.32 9.85 15.88
C ARG A 277 35.29 9.19 14.98
N LYS A 278 35.78 8.56 13.92
CA LYS A 278 34.99 7.74 13.03
C LYS A 278 34.74 6.37 13.65
N LEU A 279 33.59 5.77 13.35
CA LEU A 279 33.38 4.36 13.62
C LEU A 279 34.32 3.48 12.79
N THR A 280 34.87 2.45 13.42
CA THR A 280 35.60 1.39 12.72
C THR A 280 34.61 0.57 11.88
N ILE A 281 35.12 -0.18 10.89
CA ILE A 281 34.26 -1.10 10.14
C ILE A 281 33.75 -2.23 11.04
N ASP A 282 34.51 -2.60 12.07
CA ASP A 282 34.13 -3.64 13.02
C ASP A 282 32.99 -3.19 13.92
N GLU A 283 33.05 -1.96 14.43
CA GLU A 283 31.93 -1.31 15.13
C GLU A 283 30.68 -1.23 14.24
N CYS A 284 30.82 -0.93 12.95
CA CYS A 284 29.67 -0.91 12.03
C CYS A 284 28.98 -2.28 11.90
N TYR A 285 29.75 -3.37 11.89
CA TYR A 285 29.23 -4.74 11.86
C TYR A 285 28.61 -5.12 13.21
N ALA A 286 29.25 -4.75 14.32
CA ALA A 286 28.70 -4.93 15.67
C ALA A 286 27.35 -4.20 15.83
N PHE A 287 27.20 -3.01 15.25
CA PHE A 287 25.94 -2.24 15.28
C PHE A 287 24.82 -2.85 14.44
N MET A 288 25.12 -3.86 13.61
CA MET A 288 24.16 -4.70 12.89
C MET A 288 24.03 -6.10 13.49
N GLY A 289 24.80 -6.38 14.56
CA GLY A 289 24.80 -7.64 15.30
C GLY A 289 25.50 -8.80 14.60
N PHE A 290 26.45 -8.51 13.70
CA PHE A 290 27.29 -9.54 13.10
C PHE A 290 28.35 -10.05 14.09
N PRO A 291 28.73 -11.34 14.04
CA PRO A 291 29.75 -11.90 14.92
C PRO A 291 31.12 -11.26 14.67
N LYS A 292 31.98 -11.24 15.69
CA LYS A 292 33.31 -10.59 15.62
C LYS A 292 34.22 -11.26 14.60
N GLU A 293 34.12 -12.58 14.49
CA GLU A 293 34.85 -13.45 13.58
C GLU A 293 34.33 -13.41 12.14
N PHE A 294 33.28 -12.63 11.85
CA PHE A 294 32.74 -12.52 10.49
C PHE A 294 33.79 -11.93 9.54
N LYS A 295 34.15 -12.71 8.53
CA LYS A 295 35.24 -12.39 7.60
C LYS A 295 34.80 -11.29 6.63
N LYS A 296 35.63 -10.25 6.50
CA LYS A 296 35.34 -9.03 5.72
C LYS A 296 36.26 -8.95 4.51
N ILE A 297 35.75 -9.34 3.34
CA ILE A 297 36.54 -9.36 2.10
C ILE A 297 36.14 -8.22 1.16
N GLY A 298 37.17 -7.57 0.62
CA GLY A 298 37.07 -6.62 -0.49
C GLY A 298 37.43 -5.20 -0.09
N LEU A 299 37.18 -4.27 -1.02
CA LEU A 299 37.45 -2.85 -0.82
C LEU A 299 36.62 -2.30 0.33
N ARG A 300 37.23 -1.43 1.15
CA ARG A 300 36.58 -0.82 2.32
C ARG A 300 35.27 -0.11 1.98
N SER A 301 35.17 0.50 0.80
CA SER A 301 33.94 1.14 0.32
C SER A 301 32.79 0.15 0.13
N LYS A 302 33.08 -1.04 -0.41
CA LYS A 302 32.12 -2.12 -0.58
C LYS A 302 31.72 -2.77 0.74
N LEU A 303 32.62 -2.82 1.73
CA LEU A 303 32.26 -3.26 3.08
C LEU A 303 31.17 -2.37 3.71
N TYR A 304 31.31 -1.03 3.60
CA TYR A 304 30.30 -0.09 4.11
C TYR A 304 28.97 -0.17 3.36
N GLU A 305 29.02 -0.32 2.02
CA GLU A 305 27.83 -0.49 1.19
C GLU A 305 27.03 -1.73 1.61
N ARG A 306 27.69 -2.88 1.73
CA ARG A 306 27.05 -4.17 2.08
C ARG A 306 26.48 -4.17 3.50
N ILE A 307 27.23 -3.70 4.49
CA ILE A 307 26.72 -3.66 5.87
C ILE A 307 25.54 -2.69 6.01
N GLY A 308 25.51 -1.60 5.24
CA GLY A 308 24.37 -0.68 5.19
C GLY A 308 23.11 -1.29 4.56
N ASN A 309 23.28 -2.15 3.54
CA ASN A 309 22.20 -2.90 2.89
C ASN A 309 21.72 -4.11 3.69
N SER A 310 22.52 -4.62 4.62
CA SER A 310 22.20 -5.82 5.41
C SER A 310 21.03 -5.60 6.39
N VAL A 311 20.61 -6.69 7.05
CA VAL A 311 19.56 -6.70 8.10
C VAL A 311 20.18 -6.74 9.50
N CYS A 312 19.39 -6.35 10.51
CA CYS A 312 19.80 -6.48 11.91
C CYS A 312 19.69 -7.95 12.34
N VAL A 313 20.83 -8.63 12.52
CA VAL A 313 20.88 -10.09 12.78
C VAL A 313 20.07 -10.47 14.04
N PRO A 314 20.24 -9.81 15.20
CA PRO A 314 19.44 -10.10 16.40
C PRO A 314 17.94 -9.88 16.23
N MET A 315 17.52 -8.88 15.45
CA MET A 315 16.10 -8.66 15.16
C MET A 315 15.53 -9.85 14.38
N ILE A 316 16.24 -10.29 13.33
CA ILE A 316 15.81 -11.46 12.55
C ILE A 316 15.78 -12.73 13.42
N ALA A 317 16.79 -12.93 14.27
CA ALA A 317 16.81 -14.06 15.20
C ALA A 317 15.57 -14.09 16.10
N ARG A 318 15.17 -12.95 16.69
CA ARG A 318 13.97 -12.85 17.54
C ARG A 318 12.66 -13.04 16.78
N ILE A 319 12.58 -12.57 15.53
CA ILE A 319 11.42 -12.83 14.67
C ILE A 319 11.32 -14.33 14.36
N ALA A 320 12.43 -14.96 13.99
CA ALA A 320 12.47 -16.39 13.66
C ALA A 320 12.16 -17.27 14.87
N GLU A 321 12.68 -16.93 16.05
CA GLU A 321 12.39 -17.59 17.32
C GLU A 321 10.90 -17.52 17.67
N SER A 322 10.32 -16.32 17.62
CA SER A 322 8.90 -16.12 17.88
C SER A 322 8.04 -16.87 16.85
N LEU A 323 8.47 -16.96 15.58
CA LEU A 323 7.77 -17.73 14.55
C LEU A 323 7.77 -19.21 14.89
N ARG A 324 8.92 -19.76 15.32
CA ARG A 324 9.06 -21.13 15.79
C ARG A 324 8.11 -21.42 16.96
N GLU A 325 8.07 -20.54 17.95
CA GLU A 325 7.21 -20.69 19.13
C GLU A 325 5.71 -20.61 18.80
N GLN A 326 5.32 -19.60 18.03
CA GLN A 326 3.92 -19.37 17.69
C GLN A 326 3.38 -20.46 16.75
N PHE A 327 4.19 -20.95 15.82
CA PHE A 327 3.66 -21.76 14.73
C PHE A 327 4.07 -23.23 14.76
N TYR A 328 5.26 -23.57 15.25
CA TYR A 328 5.76 -24.96 15.31
C TYR A 328 5.54 -25.60 16.68
N ASN A 329 5.66 -24.84 17.77
CA ASN A 329 5.54 -25.39 19.13
C ASN A 329 4.11 -25.31 19.70
N ASN A 330 3.30 -24.35 19.24
CA ASN A 330 1.88 -24.22 19.63
C ASN A 330 0.95 -25.10 18.78
N ILE A 331 1.10 -26.42 18.89
CA ILE A 331 0.12 -27.42 18.41
C ILE A 331 -0.80 -27.74 19.60
N GLY A 332 -1.74 -26.85 19.93
CA GLY A 332 -2.68 -27.09 21.04
C GLY A 332 -3.33 -25.86 21.67
N GLY A 333 -2.89 -24.65 21.32
CA GLY A 333 -3.54 -23.42 21.79
C GLY A 333 -4.92 -23.21 21.16
N LYS A 334 -5.86 -22.64 21.93
CA LYS A 334 -7.17 -22.21 21.42
C LYS A 334 -6.95 -21.19 20.30
N MET A 335 -7.54 -21.42 19.13
CA MET A 335 -7.41 -20.55 17.95
C MET A 335 -7.81 -19.10 18.31
N THR A 336 -7.00 -18.12 17.92
CA THR A 336 -7.30 -16.71 18.15
C THR A 336 -8.42 -16.23 17.23
N THR A 337 -9.09 -15.12 17.57
CA THR A 337 -10.17 -14.55 16.71
C THR A 337 -9.71 -14.28 15.28
N PRO A 338 -8.54 -13.65 15.03
CA PRO A 338 -8.06 -13.42 13.67
C PRO A 338 -7.82 -14.74 12.90
N GLU A 339 -7.27 -15.76 13.55
CA GLU A 339 -7.03 -17.07 12.94
C GLU A 339 -8.34 -17.79 12.59
N LEU A 340 -9.36 -17.67 13.45
CA LEU A 340 -10.69 -18.21 13.19
C LEU A 340 -11.34 -17.56 11.97
N LEU A 341 -11.32 -16.22 11.90
CA LEU A 341 -11.84 -15.46 10.76
C LEU A 341 -11.18 -15.90 9.45
N GLU A 342 -9.86 -16.00 9.47
CA GLU A 342 -9.08 -16.40 8.31
C GLU A 342 -9.35 -17.85 7.89
N SER A 343 -9.46 -18.77 8.86
CA SER A 343 -9.82 -20.17 8.61
C SER A 343 -11.19 -20.28 7.94
N LEU A 344 -12.22 -19.62 8.49
CA LEU A 344 -13.58 -19.65 7.96
C LEU A 344 -13.66 -19.02 6.56
N TYR A 345 -12.92 -17.93 6.34
CA TYR A 345 -12.86 -17.28 5.03
C TYR A 345 -12.19 -18.15 3.97
N ARG A 346 -11.10 -18.83 4.32
CA ARG A 346 -10.41 -19.76 3.42
C ARG A 346 -11.27 -20.96 3.07
N GLU A 347 -11.94 -21.53 4.07
CA GLU A 347 -12.89 -22.61 3.88
C GLU A 347 -14.00 -22.19 2.92
N ALA A 348 -14.62 -21.02 3.16
CA ALA A 348 -15.62 -20.45 2.26
C ALA A 348 -15.08 -20.21 0.84
N GLY A 349 -13.83 -19.78 0.69
CA GLY A 349 -13.18 -19.59 -0.61
C GLY A 349 -12.83 -20.88 -1.36
N ASN A 350 -12.76 -22.02 -0.66
CA ASN A 350 -12.48 -23.33 -1.27
C ASN A 350 -13.74 -24.06 -1.74
N ILE A 351 -14.93 -23.60 -1.34
CA ILE A 351 -16.21 -24.13 -1.79
C ILE A 351 -16.38 -23.85 -3.28
N LYS A 352 -16.65 -24.90 -4.06
CA LYS A 352 -16.74 -24.78 -5.53
C LYS A 352 -18.14 -24.44 -6.00
N ASN A 353 -19.14 -24.93 -5.28
CA ASN A 353 -20.53 -24.77 -5.69
C ASN A 353 -21.45 -24.53 -4.49
N ILE A 354 -22.54 -23.80 -4.72
CA ILE A 354 -23.46 -23.39 -3.66
C ILE A 354 -24.12 -24.58 -2.92
N ASN A 355 -24.21 -25.74 -3.59
CA ASN A 355 -24.79 -26.96 -3.04
C ASN A 355 -23.88 -27.67 -2.02
N GLU A 356 -22.61 -27.26 -1.89
CA GLU A 356 -21.69 -27.78 -0.87
C GLU A 356 -21.88 -27.09 0.49
N LEU A 357 -22.73 -26.06 0.58
CA LEU A 357 -23.09 -25.43 1.84
C LEU A 357 -24.09 -26.29 2.62
N SER A 358 -23.86 -26.43 3.93
CA SER A 358 -24.70 -27.25 4.82
C SER A 358 -26.03 -26.62 5.23
N LEU A 359 -26.38 -25.43 4.72
CA LEU A 359 -27.61 -24.72 5.07
C LEU A 359 -28.81 -25.21 4.25
N GLU A 360 -29.99 -25.21 4.87
CA GLU A 360 -31.24 -25.43 4.15
C GLU A 360 -31.53 -24.30 3.15
N SER A 361 -32.36 -24.57 2.14
CA SER A 361 -32.73 -23.58 1.11
C SER A 361 -33.38 -22.32 1.70
N SER A 362 -34.18 -22.47 2.75
CA SER A 362 -34.80 -21.37 3.51
C SER A 362 -33.73 -20.48 4.15
N GLN A 363 -32.79 -21.08 4.88
CA GLN A 363 -31.69 -20.39 5.57
C GLN A 363 -30.75 -19.70 4.58
N LEU A 364 -30.42 -20.37 3.48
CA LEU A 364 -29.58 -19.82 2.42
C LEU A 364 -30.21 -18.57 1.78
N ASN A 365 -31.54 -18.54 1.62
CA ASN A 365 -32.24 -17.36 1.13
C ASN A 365 -32.16 -16.18 2.12
N LEU A 366 -32.18 -16.43 3.43
CA LEU A 366 -31.94 -15.37 4.43
C LEU A 366 -30.56 -14.73 4.24
N VAL A 367 -29.53 -15.56 4.04
CA VAL A 367 -28.16 -15.07 3.80
C VAL A 367 -28.09 -14.26 2.50
N LYS A 368 -28.65 -14.78 1.39
CA LYS A 368 -28.68 -14.09 0.09
C LYS A 368 -29.32 -12.70 0.18
N ASN A 369 -30.46 -12.59 0.87
CA ASN A 369 -31.18 -11.31 1.04
C ASN A 369 -30.31 -10.20 1.65
N ILE A 370 -29.33 -10.56 2.49
CA ILE A 370 -28.40 -9.64 3.13
C ILE A 370 -27.18 -9.40 2.25
N VAL A 371 -26.53 -10.47 1.77
CA VAL A 371 -25.27 -10.39 0.99
C VAL A 371 -25.46 -9.62 -0.31
N GLU A 372 -26.54 -9.83 -1.06
CA GLU A 372 -26.81 -9.11 -2.30
C GLU A 372 -26.90 -7.59 -2.12
N LYS A 373 -27.19 -7.13 -0.90
CA LYS A 373 -27.32 -5.72 -0.54
C LYS A 373 -26.27 -5.26 0.47
N GLU A 374 -25.19 -6.01 0.65
CA GLU A 374 -24.15 -5.72 1.66
C GLU A 374 -23.54 -4.32 1.48
N GLU A 375 -23.43 -3.85 0.24
CA GLU A 375 -22.88 -2.54 -0.11
C GLU A 375 -23.77 -1.38 0.33
N THR A 376 -25.09 -1.55 0.30
CA THR A 376 -26.07 -0.54 0.73
C THR A 376 -26.37 -0.65 2.23
N PHE A 377 -26.31 -1.86 2.80
CA PHE A 377 -26.60 -2.15 4.21
C PHE A 377 -25.36 -2.64 4.97
N LYS A 378 -24.22 -1.96 4.79
CA LYS A 378 -22.91 -2.29 5.38
C LYS A 378 -22.97 -2.51 6.89
N GLY A 379 -23.76 -1.68 7.60
CA GLY A 379 -23.98 -1.82 9.03
C GLY A 379 -24.59 -3.16 9.41
N VAL A 380 -25.66 -3.58 8.74
CA VAL A 380 -26.35 -4.86 9.02
C VAL A 380 -25.42 -6.03 8.72
N TYR A 381 -24.72 -6.00 7.57
CA TYR A 381 -23.76 -7.03 7.20
C TYR A 381 -22.63 -7.16 8.25
N THR A 382 -22.03 -6.03 8.65
CA THR A 382 -20.92 -6.02 9.63
C THR A 382 -21.38 -6.51 11.01
N VAL A 383 -22.57 -6.10 11.45
CA VAL A 383 -23.16 -6.57 12.71
C VAL A 383 -23.41 -8.07 12.67
N LEU A 384 -23.98 -8.59 11.56
CA LEU A 384 -24.21 -10.02 11.40
C LEU A 384 -22.90 -10.82 11.50
N VAL A 385 -21.88 -10.45 10.72
CA VAL A 385 -20.56 -11.12 10.76
C VAL A 385 -19.98 -11.09 12.18
N THR A 386 -20.10 -9.95 12.85
CA THR A 386 -19.64 -9.78 14.24
C THR A 386 -20.36 -10.73 15.19
N SER A 387 -21.69 -10.78 15.14
CA SER A 387 -22.50 -11.63 16.01
C SER A 387 -22.22 -13.12 15.77
N LEU A 388 -22.14 -13.56 14.50
CA LEU A 388 -21.83 -14.96 14.16
C LEU A 388 -20.46 -15.40 14.70
N ILE A 389 -19.42 -14.59 14.47
CA ILE A 389 -18.06 -14.89 14.96
C ILE A 389 -18.02 -14.87 16.48
N TYR A 390 -18.71 -13.93 17.13
CA TYR A 390 -18.77 -13.88 18.58
C TYR A 390 -19.44 -15.11 19.19
N LYS A 391 -20.54 -15.62 18.57
CA LYS A 391 -21.21 -16.86 19.00
C LYS A 391 -20.29 -18.06 18.95
N ILE A 392 -19.54 -18.22 17.85
CA ILE A 392 -18.60 -19.35 17.69
C ILE A 392 -17.55 -19.36 18.81
N ILE A 393 -17.06 -18.18 19.23
CA ILE A 393 -16.07 -18.05 20.29
C ILE A 393 -16.70 -18.22 21.68
N ASN A 394 -17.95 -17.79 21.84
CA ASN A 394 -18.69 -17.79 23.12
C ASN A 394 -20.05 -18.48 22.95
N PRO A 395 -20.10 -19.83 22.87
CA PRO A 395 -21.32 -20.56 22.52
C PRO A 395 -22.49 -20.32 23.48
N THR A 396 -22.21 -20.05 24.75
CA THR A 396 -23.22 -19.82 25.79
C THR A 396 -23.77 -18.39 25.83
N LYS A 397 -23.22 -17.47 25.04
CA LYS A 397 -23.69 -16.08 25.00
C LYS A 397 -24.80 -15.91 23.98
N ASP A 398 -25.83 -15.17 24.36
CA ASP A 398 -26.90 -14.74 23.46
C ASP A 398 -26.41 -13.53 22.64
N ILE A 399 -26.22 -13.72 21.33
CA ILE A 399 -25.66 -12.68 20.46
C ILE A 399 -26.63 -11.56 20.11
N ARG A 400 -27.92 -11.70 20.45
CA ARG A 400 -28.93 -10.64 20.31
C ARG A 400 -28.68 -9.53 21.35
N ARG A 401 -28.05 -9.87 22.49
CA ARG A 401 -27.69 -8.95 23.58
C ARG A 401 -26.34 -8.28 23.34
N HIS A 402 -26.30 -7.40 22.35
CA HIS A 402 -25.07 -6.90 21.73
C HIS A 402 -24.37 -5.71 22.42
N GLN A 403 -24.83 -5.29 23.62
CA GLN A 403 -24.19 -4.24 24.41
C GLN A 403 -23.83 -4.73 25.82
N ALA A 404 -22.69 -4.27 26.34
CA ALA A 404 -22.17 -4.69 27.65
C ALA A 404 -23.03 -4.25 28.84
N ASN A 405 -23.87 -3.23 28.66
CA ASN A 405 -24.85 -2.76 29.65
C ASN A 405 -26.17 -3.54 29.63
N MET A 406 -26.39 -4.43 28.65
CA MET A 406 -27.51 -5.38 28.69
C MET A 406 -27.19 -6.49 29.67
N GLU A 407 -28.21 -7.02 30.34
CA GLU A 407 -28.06 -8.20 31.19
C GLU A 407 -27.46 -9.35 30.36
N ASN A 408 -26.33 -9.90 30.80
CA ASN A 408 -25.56 -10.93 30.10
C ASN A 408 -25.03 -10.55 28.70
N GLY A 409 -25.10 -9.28 28.31
CA GLY A 409 -24.67 -8.81 26.99
C GLY A 409 -23.15 -8.74 26.80
N TYR A 410 -22.72 -8.44 25.58
CA TYR A 410 -21.31 -8.30 25.19
C TYR A 410 -21.03 -6.97 24.49
N SER A 411 -19.76 -6.56 24.44
CA SER A 411 -19.38 -5.33 23.72
C SER A 411 -19.18 -5.60 22.23
N GLY A 412 -20.28 -5.66 21.47
CA GLY A 412 -20.24 -5.92 20.03
C GLY A 412 -19.36 -4.93 19.25
N ARG A 413 -19.52 -3.63 19.52
CA ARG A 413 -18.72 -2.56 18.90
C ARG A 413 -17.22 -2.72 19.15
N SER A 414 -16.82 -2.95 20.41
CA SER A 414 -15.40 -3.08 20.74
C SER A 414 -14.77 -4.30 20.08
N PHE A 415 -15.52 -5.41 20.02
CA PHE A 415 -15.08 -6.62 19.34
C PHE A 415 -14.96 -6.43 17.82
N ASP A 416 -15.95 -5.79 17.20
CA ASP A 416 -15.95 -5.43 15.77
C ASP A 416 -14.76 -4.54 15.41
N THR A 417 -14.59 -3.41 16.10
CA THR A 417 -13.49 -2.46 15.84
C THR A 417 -12.12 -3.13 16.01
N LYS A 418 -11.99 -4.08 16.93
CA LYS A 418 -10.73 -4.78 17.18
C LYS A 418 -10.42 -5.85 16.12
N TYR A 419 -11.42 -6.60 15.65
CA TYR A 419 -11.17 -7.80 14.83
C TYR A 419 -11.91 -7.83 13.50
N ILE A 420 -13.21 -7.51 13.47
CA ILE A 420 -14.09 -7.79 12.31
C ILE A 420 -13.92 -6.74 11.22
N THR A 421 -14.10 -5.45 11.54
CA THR A 421 -13.93 -4.37 10.55
C THR A 421 -12.52 -4.36 9.94
N PRO A 422 -11.42 -4.49 10.72
CA PRO A 422 -10.07 -4.60 10.14
C PRO A 422 -9.94 -5.77 9.17
N PHE A 423 -10.43 -6.96 9.53
CA PHE A 423 -10.40 -8.15 8.68
C PHE A 423 -11.20 -7.95 7.39
N MET A 424 -12.42 -7.44 7.48
CA MET A 424 -13.27 -7.22 6.31
C MET A 424 -12.67 -6.20 5.33
N LYS A 425 -12.02 -5.15 5.84
CA LYS A 425 -11.27 -4.19 5.01
C LYS A 425 -10.08 -4.86 4.33
N GLN A 426 -9.31 -5.66 5.08
CA GLN A 426 -8.16 -6.40 4.57
C GLN A 426 -8.58 -7.33 3.41
N LYS A 427 -9.71 -8.04 3.54
CA LYS A 427 -10.25 -8.93 2.50
C LYS A 427 -11.15 -8.23 1.47
N LYS A 428 -11.38 -6.93 1.61
CA LYS A 428 -12.21 -6.08 0.73
C LYS A 428 -13.64 -6.61 0.52
N PHE A 429 -14.33 -6.88 1.61
CA PHE A 429 -15.77 -7.14 1.57
C PHE A 429 -16.51 -5.87 1.13
N LEU A 430 -17.53 -5.99 0.27
CA LEU A 430 -18.33 -4.84 -0.17
C LEU A 430 -19.12 -4.23 1.00
N GLY A 431 -19.48 -5.07 1.98
CA GLY A 431 -20.09 -4.69 3.25
C GLY A 431 -19.16 -4.03 4.27
N ALA A 432 -17.87 -3.82 3.97
CA ALA A 432 -16.91 -3.28 4.94
C ALA A 432 -17.19 -1.81 5.33
N MET A 433 -17.36 -1.59 6.63
CA MET A 433 -17.53 -0.26 7.22
C MET A 433 -16.22 0.50 7.31
N LYS A 434 -16.30 1.84 7.32
CA LYS A 434 -15.12 2.69 7.55
C LYS A 434 -14.56 2.54 8.95
N GLU A 435 -15.38 2.29 9.96
CA GLU A 435 -14.94 2.20 11.36
C GLU A 435 -15.62 1.05 12.13
N SER A 436 -16.94 0.94 12.08
CA SER A 436 -17.70 -0.15 12.73
C SER A 436 -19.12 -0.26 12.18
N GLY A 437 -19.72 -1.46 12.25
CA GLY A 437 -21.14 -1.72 11.98
C GLY A 437 -22.10 -0.97 12.90
N TRP A 438 -21.65 -0.67 14.12
CA TRP A 438 -22.43 0.00 15.18
C TRP A 438 -22.44 1.54 15.10
N LEU A 439 -21.92 2.14 14.02
CA LEU A 439 -22.14 3.57 13.75
C LEU A 439 -23.53 3.87 13.16
N THR A 440 -24.32 2.84 12.89
CA THR A 440 -25.68 2.98 12.38
C THR A 440 -26.64 3.18 13.56
N ARG A 441 -27.31 4.36 13.64
CA ARG A 441 -28.25 4.71 14.72
C ARG A 441 -29.30 3.64 15.04
N SER A 442 -29.77 2.91 14.02
CA SER A 442 -30.76 1.86 14.22
C SER A 442 -30.18 0.59 14.86
N LEU A 443 -28.89 0.31 14.68
CA LEU A 443 -28.23 -0.90 15.18
C LEU A 443 -27.56 -0.67 16.54
N GLU A 444 -27.26 0.58 16.93
CA GLU A 444 -26.69 0.91 18.25
C GLU A 444 -27.73 1.01 19.39
N GLN A 445 -29.01 0.76 19.11
CA GLN A 445 -30.06 0.86 20.12
C GLN A 445 -29.87 -0.19 21.23
N ASN A 446 -30.05 0.23 22.48
CA ASN A 446 -29.95 -0.65 23.65
C ASN A 446 -31.18 -1.56 23.80
N LEU A 447 -31.50 -2.32 22.75
CA LEU A 447 -32.59 -3.30 22.69
C LEU A 447 -32.08 -4.58 22.02
N PRO A 448 -32.50 -5.78 22.46
CA PRO A 448 -32.05 -7.03 21.88
C PRO A 448 -32.53 -7.19 20.43
N TYR A 449 -31.72 -7.82 19.58
CA TYR A 449 -32.09 -8.14 18.19
C TYR A 449 -33.03 -9.35 18.09
N ASN A 450 -34.16 -9.31 18.77
CA ASN A 450 -35.25 -10.29 18.62
C ASN A 450 -36.12 -9.97 17.39
N LEU A 451 -37.07 -10.85 17.06
CA LEU A 451 -37.94 -10.68 15.88
C LEU A 451 -38.76 -9.37 15.92
N ASP A 452 -39.07 -8.87 17.12
CA ASP A 452 -39.81 -7.63 17.35
C ASP A 452 -38.93 -6.38 17.43
N PHE A 453 -37.64 -6.48 17.13
CA PHE A 453 -36.69 -5.37 17.26
C PHE A 453 -37.19 -4.10 16.55
N PRO A 454 -37.38 -2.95 17.25
CA PRO A 454 -38.03 -1.78 16.69
C PRO A 454 -37.11 -0.92 15.81
N GLY A 455 -35.80 -1.17 15.84
CA GLY A 455 -34.82 -0.40 15.07
C GLY A 455 -35.14 -0.38 13.57
N LYS A 456 -34.99 0.80 12.96
CA LYS A 456 -35.38 1.04 11.56
C LYS A 456 -34.29 0.57 10.60
N ILE A 457 -34.49 -0.59 9.98
CA ILE A 457 -33.74 -1.07 8.81
C ILE A 457 -34.67 -0.92 7.60
N ASN A 458 -34.34 -0.01 6.69
CA ASN A 458 -35.25 0.45 5.63
C ASN A 458 -35.70 -0.65 4.65
N ASN A 459 -34.93 -1.75 4.52
CA ASN A 459 -35.32 -2.89 3.70
C ASN A 459 -35.92 -4.00 4.57
N LYS A 460 -37.23 -4.26 4.40
CA LYS A 460 -37.97 -5.26 5.19
C LYS A 460 -37.35 -6.66 5.09
N LEU A 461 -36.95 -7.09 3.88
CA LEU A 461 -36.34 -8.40 3.67
C LEU A 461 -34.97 -8.51 4.36
N VAL A 462 -34.14 -7.47 4.30
CA VAL A 462 -32.85 -7.44 5.01
C VAL A 462 -33.08 -7.49 6.51
N LYS A 463 -34.04 -6.70 7.02
CA LYS A 463 -34.40 -6.69 8.45
C LYS A 463 -34.85 -8.07 8.93
N SER A 464 -35.86 -8.64 8.27
CA SER A 464 -36.41 -9.92 8.66
C SER A 464 -35.37 -11.03 8.55
N SER A 465 -34.55 -11.02 7.49
CA SER A 465 -33.49 -12.03 7.33
C SER A 465 -32.42 -11.91 8.41
N PHE A 466 -31.99 -10.69 8.74
CA PHE A 466 -31.02 -10.45 9.80
C PHE A 466 -31.52 -10.96 11.16
N LEU A 467 -32.74 -10.60 11.54
CA LEU A 467 -33.32 -11.02 12.82
C LEU A 467 -33.60 -12.53 12.84
N GLN A 468 -34.06 -13.10 11.73
CA GLN A 468 -34.33 -14.54 11.62
C GLN A 468 -33.05 -15.37 11.77
N ILE A 469 -31.93 -14.97 11.15
CA ILE A 469 -30.65 -15.70 11.32
C ILE A 469 -30.23 -15.72 12.79
N LEU A 470 -30.32 -14.59 13.50
CA LEU A 470 -29.98 -14.54 14.93
C LEU A 470 -30.96 -15.38 15.77
N HIS A 471 -32.24 -15.38 15.42
CA HIS A 471 -33.25 -16.21 16.08
C HIS A 471 -32.99 -17.71 15.84
N ASP A 472 -32.67 -18.12 14.62
CA ASP A 472 -32.39 -19.52 14.29
C ASP A 472 -31.21 -20.06 15.12
N ILE A 473 -30.18 -19.24 15.34
CA ILE A 473 -29.01 -19.61 16.13
C ILE A 473 -29.32 -19.68 17.63
N GLU A 474 -30.15 -18.79 18.15
CA GLU A 474 -30.41 -18.71 19.60
C GLU A 474 -31.56 -19.61 20.06
N GLU A 475 -32.55 -19.89 19.21
CA GLU A 475 -33.77 -20.64 19.57
C GLU A 475 -33.91 -21.97 18.82
N ASN A 476 -33.35 -22.10 17.61
CA ASN A 476 -33.50 -23.28 16.74
C ASN A 476 -32.20 -24.10 16.60
N ASP A 477 -31.21 -23.87 17.46
CA ASP A 477 -29.90 -24.56 17.48
C ASP A 477 -29.16 -24.56 16.12
N ALA A 478 -29.42 -23.55 15.29
CA ALA A 478 -28.80 -23.46 13.98
C ALA A 478 -27.32 -23.08 14.11
N SER A 479 -26.46 -23.70 13.30
CA SER A 479 -25.01 -23.54 13.41
C SER A 479 -24.56 -22.13 12.98
N PRO A 480 -24.00 -21.29 13.88
CA PRO A 480 -23.45 -20.00 13.49
C PRO A 480 -22.26 -20.13 12.53
N ARG A 481 -21.56 -21.27 12.58
CA ARG A 481 -20.44 -21.62 11.69
C ARG A 481 -20.90 -21.79 10.25
N GLU A 482 -21.99 -22.51 10.02
CA GLU A 482 -22.51 -22.73 8.67
C GLU A 482 -23.07 -21.43 8.08
N TYR A 483 -23.73 -20.60 8.90
CA TYR A 483 -24.15 -19.26 8.47
C TYR A 483 -22.98 -18.38 8.05
N ILE A 484 -21.89 -18.32 8.82
CA ILE A 484 -20.77 -17.44 8.48
C ILE A 484 -20.00 -17.91 7.24
N ILE A 485 -19.87 -19.23 7.04
CA ILE A 485 -19.29 -19.79 5.82
C ILE A 485 -20.14 -19.41 4.60
N ALA A 486 -21.46 -19.55 4.70
CA ALA A 486 -22.36 -19.13 3.62
C ALA A 486 -22.29 -17.62 3.34
N VAL A 487 -22.23 -16.78 4.39
CA VAL A 487 -22.07 -15.32 4.28
C VAL A 487 -20.77 -14.97 3.54
N PHE A 488 -19.64 -15.60 3.92
CA PHE A 488 -18.36 -15.37 3.27
C PHE A 488 -18.33 -15.89 1.84
N TYR A 489 -18.80 -17.10 1.58
CA TYR A 489 -18.84 -17.69 0.23
C TYR A 489 -19.66 -16.82 -0.72
N LEU A 490 -20.89 -16.46 -0.33
CA LEU A 490 -21.77 -15.65 -1.18
C LEU A 490 -21.19 -14.25 -1.41
N SER A 491 -20.54 -13.64 -0.41
CA SER A 491 -19.91 -12.33 -0.59
C SER A 491 -18.66 -12.42 -1.50
N ILE A 492 -17.86 -13.48 -1.41
CA ILE A 492 -16.76 -13.74 -2.34
C ILE A 492 -17.31 -13.87 -3.77
N VAL A 493 -18.37 -14.64 -3.97
CA VAL A 493 -19.04 -14.81 -5.27
C VAL A 493 -19.56 -13.45 -5.78
N GLU A 494 -20.23 -12.66 -4.95
CA GLU A 494 -20.82 -11.39 -5.35
C GLU A 494 -19.75 -10.33 -5.68
N LYS A 495 -18.66 -10.32 -4.92
CA LYS A 495 -17.47 -9.53 -5.21
C LYS A 495 -16.86 -9.93 -6.55
N ASN A 496 -16.72 -11.23 -6.83
CA ASN A 496 -16.18 -11.73 -8.09
C ASN A 496 -17.08 -11.38 -9.30
N LYS A 497 -18.41 -11.39 -9.12
CA LYS A 497 -19.35 -10.93 -10.15
C LYS A 497 -19.19 -9.44 -10.46
N LYS A 498 -18.88 -8.61 -9.45
CA LYS A 498 -18.71 -7.16 -9.60
C LYS A 498 -17.28 -6.76 -10.01
N SER A 499 -16.27 -7.61 -9.81
CA SER A 499 -14.89 -7.37 -10.25
C SER A 499 -14.74 -7.66 -11.74
N ILE A 500 -15.08 -6.70 -12.59
CA ILE A 500 -14.77 -6.78 -14.02
C ILE A 500 -13.29 -6.48 -14.20
N GLN A 501 -12.50 -7.49 -14.52
CA GLN A 501 -11.12 -7.31 -14.94
C GLN A 501 -11.11 -6.63 -16.31
N LEU A 502 -10.55 -5.44 -16.40
CA LEU A 502 -10.47 -4.72 -17.67
C LEU A 502 -9.36 -5.31 -18.55
N ILE A 503 -9.68 -5.55 -19.81
CA ILE A 503 -8.70 -5.92 -20.82
C ILE A 503 -7.85 -4.68 -21.08
N ASN A 504 -6.54 -4.79 -20.89
CA ASN A 504 -5.60 -3.79 -21.41
C ASN A 504 -5.01 -4.36 -22.71
N PRO A 505 -5.20 -3.69 -23.86
CA PRO A 505 -4.75 -4.21 -25.16
C PRO A 505 -3.22 -4.21 -25.30
N ILE A 506 -2.50 -3.49 -24.43
CA ILE A 506 -1.05 -3.48 -24.42
C ILE A 506 -0.57 -4.74 -23.70
N VAL A 507 0.02 -5.67 -24.46
CA VAL A 507 0.58 -6.94 -23.95
C VAL A 507 2.10 -6.87 -23.88
N SER A 508 2.75 -6.23 -24.85
CA SER A 508 4.17 -5.87 -24.88
C SER A 508 4.34 -4.38 -25.25
N GLU A 509 5.53 -3.79 -25.07
CA GLU A 509 5.79 -2.43 -25.58
C GLU A 509 5.69 -2.43 -27.10
N SER A 510 4.73 -1.67 -27.63
CA SER A 510 4.46 -1.57 -29.06
C SER A 510 3.75 -0.24 -29.28
N THR A 511 4.52 0.85 -29.41
CA THR A 511 4.01 2.24 -29.45
C THR A 511 2.69 2.34 -30.22
N THR A 512 1.57 2.33 -29.50
CA THR A 512 0.25 2.13 -30.11
C THR A 512 -0.08 3.32 -30.99
N ASN A 513 -0.54 3.04 -32.20
CA ASN A 513 -0.86 4.10 -33.15
C ASN A 513 -1.96 5.01 -32.57
N ILE A 514 -1.73 6.33 -32.60
CA ILE A 514 -2.68 7.34 -32.11
C ILE A 514 -4.05 7.16 -32.77
N SER A 515 -4.11 6.79 -34.06
CA SER A 515 -5.37 6.54 -34.76
C SER A 515 -6.15 5.38 -34.13
N GLU A 516 -5.47 4.30 -33.72
CA GLU A 516 -6.11 3.17 -33.04
C GLU A 516 -6.61 3.55 -31.64
N ILE A 517 -5.83 4.33 -30.89
CA ILE A 517 -6.23 4.83 -29.58
C ILE A 517 -7.51 5.66 -29.71
N ILE A 518 -7.55 6.58 -30.67
CA ILE A 518 -8.72 7.41 -30.91
C ILE A 518 -9.92 6.56 -31.33
N GLU A 519 -9.75 5.56 -32.20
CA GLU A 519 -10.83 4.66 -32.59
C GLU A 519 -11.41 3.90 -31.38
N LEU A 520 -10.55 3.40 -30.48
CA LEU A 520 -10.97 2.73 -29.26
C LEU A 520 -11.76 3.66 -28.33
N LEU A 521 -11.26 4.88 -28.11
CA LEU A 521 -11.96 5.88 -27.30
C LEU A 521 -13.31 6.26 -27.92
N SER A 522 -13.36 6.49 -29.22
CA SER A 522 -14.61 6.79 -29.93
C SER A 522 -15.63 5.65 -29.78
N LYS A 523 -15.21 4.39 -29.99
CA LYS A 523 -16.10 3.23 -29.77
C LYS A 523 -16.58 3.14 -28.32
N HIS A 524 -15.74 3.52 -27.36
CA HIS A 524 -16.09 3.47 -25.94
C HIS A 524 -17.02 4.59 -25.52
N PHE A 525 -16.80 5.82 -25.99
CA PHE A 525 -17.65 6.98 -25.71
C PHE A 525 -19.06 6.79 -26.26
N TYR A 526 -19.16 6.26 -27.48
CA TYR A 526 -20.41 6.10 -28.22
C TYR A 526 -20.99 4.68 -28.17
N TYR A 527 -20.55 3.85 -27.23
CA TYR A 527 -21.15 2.53 -27.02
C TYR A 527 -22.63 2.69 -26.61
N PRO A 528 -23.55 1.80 -27.04
CA PRO A 528 -24.97 1.90 -26.73
C PRO A 528 -25.29 1.52 -25.28
N TYR A 529 -24.98 2.42 -24.33
CA TYR A 529 -25.24 2.25 -22.91
C TYR A 529 -26.74 2.33 -22.57
N LYS A 530 -27.20 1.47 -21.67
CA LYS A 530 -28.57 1.48 -21.11
C LYS A 530 -28.69 2.45 -19.93
N SER A 531 -27.60 2.69 -19.20
CA SER A 531 -27.53 3.63 -18.09
C SER A 531 -27.03 5.02 -18.50
N ARG A 532 -27.43 6.08 -17.77
CA ARG A 532 -26.83 7.41 -17.91
C ARG A 532 -25.39 7.37 -17.39
N GLY A 533 -24.43 7.89 -18.16
CA GLY A 533 -23.02 7.92 -17.72
C GLY A 533 -21.96 8.12 -18.79
N ALA A 534 -22.24 8.00 -20.09
CA ALA A 534 -21.24 8.11 -21.15
C ALA A 534 -20.39 9.41 -21.11
N SER A 535 -20.96 10.50 -20.61
CA SER A 535 -20.32 11.82 -20.53
C SER A 535 -19.06 11.86 -19.64
N ILE A 536 -18.88 10.90 -18.73
CA ILE A 536 -17.67 10.83 -17.89
C ILE A 536 -16.47 10.25 -18.65
N LEU A 537 -16.70 9.45 -19.70
CA LEU A 537 -15.62 8.76 -20.43
C LEU A 537 -14.66 9.74 -21.15
N PRO A 538 -15.15 10.80 -21.83
CA PRO A 538 -14.31 11.88 -22.33
C PRO A 538 -13.48 12.57 -21.25
N VAL A 539 -14.07 12.83 -20.09
CA VAL A 539 -13.38 13.46 -18.95
C VAL A 539 -12.24 12.56 -18.48
N VAL A 540 -12.51 11.27 -18.28
CA VAL A 540 -11.50 10.28 -17.87
C VAL A 540 -10.38 10.17 -18.91
N ALA A 541 -10.69 10.21 -20.20
CA ALA A 541 -9.69 10.19 -21.26
C ALA A 541 -8.80 11.43 -21.22
N LEU A 542 -9.38 12.62 -21.10
CA LEU A 542 -8.63 13.87 -20.97
C LEU A 542 -7.79 13.89 -19.68
N TYR A 543 -8.35 13.45 -18.55
CA TYR A 543 -7.60 13.34 -17.30
C TYR A 543 -6.38 12.43 -17.46
N SER A 544 -6.57 11.29 -18.15
CA SER A 544 -5.52 10.31 -18.40
C SER A 544 -4.39 10.88 -19.27
N VAL A 545 -4.70 11.70 -20.29
CA VAL A 545 -3.66 12.36 -21.08
C VAL A 545 -2.95 13.44 -20.28
N TYR A 546 -3.66 14.18 -19.42
CA TYR A 546 -3.07 15.16 -18.52
C TYR A 546 -2.09 14.51 -17.53
N GLU A 547 -2.42 13.36 -16.93
CA GLU A 547 -1.48 12.61 -16.10
C GLU A 547 -0.19 12.23 -16.84
N CYS A 548 -0.27 11.93 -18.14
CA CYS A 548 0.90 11.60 -18.94
C CYS A 548 1.76 12.84 -19.22
N ILE A 549 1.16 13.92 -19.72
CA ILE A 549 1.90 15.11 -20.17
C ILE A 549 2.44 15.97 -19.02
N MET A 550 1.87 15.87 -17.81
CA MET A 550 2.33 16.65 -16.64
C MET A 550 3.80 16.35 -16.28
N GLY A 551 4.28 15.14 -16.56
CA GLY A 551 5.68 14.74 -16.33
C GLY A 551 6.63 14.97 -17.51
N GLU A 552 6.11 15.29 -18.69
CA GLU A 552 6.88 15.35 -19.94
C GLU A 552 7.02 16.80 -20.46
N LEU A 553 6.02 17.64 -20.22
CA LEU A 553 6.02 19.03 -20.70
C LEU A 553 6.53 20.00 -19.63
N LYS A 554 7.59 20.75 -19.96
CA LYS A 554 8.18 21.80 -19.09
C LYS A 554 7.17 22.81 -18.55
N ARG A 555 6.10 23.11 -19.30
CA ARG A 555 5.07 24.07 -18.86
C ARG A 555 4.35 23.65 -17.56
N PHE A 556 4.40 22.36 -17.22
CA PHE A 556 3.79 21.80 -16.02
C PHE A 556 4.79 21.56 -14.88
N GLU A 557 6.05 21.98 -15.02
CA GLU A 557 7.03 21.93 -13.94
C GLU A 557 6.54 22.76 -12.74
N GLY A 558 6.56 22.16 -11.54
CA GLY A 558 6.00 22.76 -10.32
C GLY A 558 4.46 22.85 -10.31
N LYS A 559 3.74 22.23 -11.25
CA LYS A 559 2.27 22.19 -11.26
C LYS A 559 1.75 20.86 -10.72
N LYS A 560 0.50 20.85 -10.25
CA LYS A 560 -0.17 19.67 -9.71
C LYS A 560 -1.52 19.47 -10.38
N LEU A 561 -1.73 18.29 -10.94
CA LEU A 561 -3.05 17.84 -11.38
C LEU A 561 -3.85 17.41 -10.14
N GLN A 562 -5.03 18.00 -9.95
CA GLN A 562 -5.91 17.63 -8.84
C GLN A 562 -6.54 16.24 -9.08
N PRO A 563 -6.89 15.50 -8.03
CA PRO A 563 -7.61 14.23 -8.18
C PRO A 563 -8.95 14.44 -8.90
N LEU A 564 -9.32 13.51 -9.77
CA LEU A 564 -10.63 13.52 -10.43
C LEU A 564 -11.74 13.40 -9.36
N ALA A 565 -12.55 14.45 -9.20
CA ALA A 565 -13.57 14.53 -8.14
C ALA A 565 -14.81 13.69 -8.47
N SER A 566 -15.53 13.22 -7.44
CA SER A 566 -16.80 12.50 -7.59
C SER A 566 -17.95 13.49 -7.84
N HIS A 567 -18.51 13.52 -9.05
CA HIS A 567 -19.76 14.17 -9.42
C HIS A 567 -20.95 13.46 -8.76
N HIS A 568 -21.16 13.71 -7.47
CA HIS A 568 -22.51 13.64 -6.93
C HIS A 568 -23.23 14.96 -7.25
N SER A 569 -24.37 14.81 -7.92
CA SER A 569 -25.28 15.86 -8.38
C SER A 569 -25.63 16.90 -7.30
N SER A 570 -25.72 18.16 -7.76
CA SER A 570 -26.37 19.31 -7.12
C SER A 570 -25.91 19.65 -5.70
N ASP A 571 -25.00 20.63 -5.58
CA ASP A 571 -25.31 21.87 -4.88
C ASP A 571 -24.18 22.90 -5.01
N ARG A 572 -24.59 24.17 -4.98
CA ARG A 572 -23.80 25.41 -5.10
C ARG A 572 -22.73 25.61 -4.01
N SER A 573 -22.19 24.55 -3.42
CA SER A 573 -21.35 24.57 -2.21
C SER A 573 -19.96 23.94 -2.35
N SER A 574 -19.56 23.44 -3.53
CA SER A 574 -18.22 22.82 -3.71
C SER A 574 -17.15 23.69 -4.39
N GLY A 575 -17.48 24.85 -4.96
CA GLY A 575 -16.47 25.77 -5.51
C GLY A 575 -15.59 25.20 -6.65
N ASN A 576 -15.95 24.07 -7.25
CA ASN A 576 -15.18 23.45 -8.32
C ASN A 576 -15.31 24.23 -9.62
N THR A 577 -14.19 24.74 -10.11
CA THR A 577 -14.11 25.66 -11.25
C THR A 577 -14.10 24.94 -12.62
N GLY A 578 -14.09 23.59 -12.67
CA GLY A 578 -14.17 22.76 -13.89
C GLY A 578 -13.98 21.26 -13.60
N ASP A 579 -13.99 20.41 -14.64
CA ASP A 579 -13.93 18.94 -14.52
C ASP A 579 -12.51 18.43 -14.25
N ILE A 580 -11.49 19.09 -14.82
CA ILE A 580 -10.08 18.80 -14.58
C ILE A 580 -9.40 20.11 -14.17
N VAL A 581 -8.65 20.06 -13.06
CA VAL A 581 -8.03 21.26 -12.47
C VAL A 581 -6.53 21.01 -12.26
N ILE A 582 -5.73 21.96 -12.74
CA ILE A 582 -4.29 22.04 -12.50
C ILE A 582 -4.01 23.26 -11.64
N THR A 583 -3.24 23.10 -10.58
CA THR A 583 -2.82 24.18 -9.68
C THR A 583 -1.31 24.37 -9.69
N ASN A 584 -0.85 25.55 -9.28
CA ASN A 584 0.56 25.81 -9.02
C ASN A 584 1.02 25.24 -7.66
N GLU A 585 2.29 25.47 -7.30
CA GLU A 585 2.87 25.01 -6.02
C GLU A 585 2.14 25.57 -4.78
N ASN A 586 1.54 26.76 -4.91
CA ASN A 586 0.78 27.44 -3.88
C ASN A 586 -0.70 27.01 -3.82
N ASN A 587 -1.09 26.01 -4.61
CA ASN A 587 -2.47 25.53 -4.80
C ASN A 587 -3.42 26.57 -5.42
N GLU A 588 -2.91 27.57 -6.14
CA GLU A 588 -3.73 28.50 -6.92
C GLU A 588 -4.04 27.92 -8.31
N LEU A 589 -5.18 28.29 -8.89
CA LEU A 589 -5.61 27.79 -10.21
C LEU A 589 -4.61 28.17 -11.30
N TYR A 590 -4.23 27.19 -12.11
CA TYR A 590 -3.32 27.40 -13.23
C TYR A 590 -4.03 27.16 -14.56
N GLU A 591 -4.66 26.00 -14.70
CA GLU A 591 -5.37 25.58 -15.90
C GLU A 591 -6.59 24.74 -15.51
N VAL A 592 -7.71 24.99 -16.16
CA VAL A 592 -8.98 24.30 -15.91
C VAL A 592 -9.56 23.82 -17.22
N ILE A 593 -10.13 22.61 -17.22
CA ILE A 593 -10.77 22.01 -18.38
C ILE A 593 -12.19 21.63 -18.01
N GLU A 594 -13.14 22.10 -18.82
CA GLU A 594 -14.54 21.73 -18.78
C GLU A 594 -14.89 20.95 -20.05
N VAL A 595 -15.54 19.80 -19.89
CA VAL A 595 -15.82 18.85 -20.96
C VAL A 595 -17.32 18.77 -21.20
N LYS A 596 -17.71 18.88 -22.47
CA LYS A 596 -19.09 18.81 -22.93
C LYS A 596 -19.23 17.59 -23.84
N PHE A 597 -20.12 16.68 -23.45
CA PHE A 597 -20.41 15.49 -24.24
C PHE A 597 -21.74 15.67 -24.97
N ASP A 598 -21.70 15.60 -26.29
CA ASP A 598 -22.84 15.75 -27.22
C ASP A 598 -23.57 17.09 -27.09
N ILE A 599 -22.80 18.16 -26.85
CA ILE A 599 -23.29 19.53 -26.71
C ILE A 599 -22.40 20.46 -27.53
N SER A 600 -22.93 21.10 -28.58
CA SER A 600 -22.19 22.10 -29.35
C SER A 600 -21.89 23.33 -28.48
N PRO A 601 -20.62 23.79 -28.40
CA PRO A 601 -20.31 25.02 -27.69
C PRO A 601 -20.99 26.23 -28.33
N ASP A 602 -21.55 27.11 -27.50
CA ASP A 602 -22.14 28.38 -27.91
C ASP A 602 -21.52 29.56 -27.12
N SER A 603 -21.85 30.78 -27.53
CA SER A 603 -21.37 32.00 -26.88
C SER A 603 -21.87 32.17 -25.44
N ILE A 604 -23.00 31.55 -25.04
CA ILE A 604 -23.56 31.63 -23.68
C ILE A 604 -22.71 30.77 -22.73
N MET A 605 -22.26 29.60 -23.17
CA MET A 605 -21.37 28.73 -22.40
C MET A 605 -20.05 29.41 -22.06
N ILE A 606 -19.55 30.31 -22.93
CA ILE A 606 -18.35 31.09 -22.67
C ILE A 606 -18.57 32.08 -21.53
N ASP A 607 -19.71 32.77 -21.50
CA ASP A 607 -20.06 33.68 -20.39
C ASP A 607 -20.22 32.91 -19.09
N ASP A 608 -20.89 31.76 -19.14
CA ASP A 608 -21.12 30.94 -17.96
C ASP A 608 -19.83 30.34 -17.40
N ALA A 609 -18.89 29.97 -18.27
CA ALA A 609 -17.53 29.63 -17.86
C ALA A 609 -16.84 30.84 -17.21
N TYR A 610 -16.89 32.01 -17.84
CA TYR A 610 -16.24 33.22 -17.31
C TYR A 610 -16.74 33.59 -15.91
N LYS A 611 -18.05 33.49 -15.65
CA LYS A 611 -18.64 33.73 -14.31
C LYS A 611 -18.01 32.85 -13.21
N LYS A 612 -17.50 31.66 -13.55
CA LYS A 612 -16.89 30.74 -12.57
C LYS A 612 -15.49 31.19 -12.14
N PHE A 613 -14.74 31.87 -13.02
CA PHE A 613 -13.34 32.23 -12.76
C PHE A 613 -13.05 33.72 -12.84
N SER A 614 -14.05 34.58 -13.08
CA SER A 614 -13.87 36.03 -13.21
C SER A 614 -13.20 36.68 -11.99
N SER A 615 -13.37 36.11 -10.80
CA SER A 615 -12.75 36.57 -9.55
C SER A 615 -11.43 35.86 -9.19
N THR A 616 -10.98 34.91 -10.01
CA THR A 616 -9.80 34.07 -9.72
C THR A 616 -8.73 34.26 -10.79
N SER A 617 -7.46 34.34 -10.37
CA SER A 617 -6.35 34.35 -11.32
C SER A 617 -6.18 32.96 -11.93
N ILE A 618 -6.25 32.86 -13.26
CA ILE A 618 -6.07 31.62 -14.02
C ILE A 618 -5.42 31.93 -15.37
N GLN A 619 -4.53 31.04 -15.82
CA GLN A 619 -3.83 31.27 -17.09
C GLN A 619 -4.61 30.75 -18.29
N ARG A 620 -5.23 29.57 -18.17
CA ARG A 620 -5.98 28.94 -19.27
C ARG A 620 -7.27 28.29 -18.80
N TYR A 621 -8.32 28.44 -19.60
CA TYR A 621 -9.60 27.77 -19.38
C TYR A 621 -10.03 27.09 -20.68
N TYR A 622 -10.17 25.77 -20.65
CA TYR A 622 -10.58 24.98 -21.82
C TYR A 622 -12.06 24.62 -21.71
N ILE A 623 -12.76 24.77 -22.83
CA ILE A 623 -14.10 24.23 -23.04
C ILE A 623 -13.96 23.24 -24.20
N LEU A 624 -13.94 21.96 -23.86
CA LEU A 624 -13.73 20.88 -24.82
C LEU A 624 -15.04 20.15 -25.09
N SER A 625 -15.46 20.09 -26.35
CA SER A 625 -16.69 19.38 -26.72
C SER A 625 -16.46 18.21 -27.68
N THR A 626 -17.30 17.20 -27.64
CA THR A 626 -17.34 16.20 -28.72
C THR A 626 -17.98 16.73 -30.01
N PHE A 627 -18.75 17.82 -29.94
CA PHE A 627 -19.32 18.51 -31.11
C PHE A 627 -18.60 19.81 -31.40
N SER A 628 -18.53 20.18 -32.68
CA SER A 628 -18.04 21.49 -33.10
C SER A 628 -19.08 22.57 -32.85
N PRO A 629 -18.68 23.82 -32.60
CA PRO A 629 -19.60 24.95 -32.63
C PRO A 629 -20.33 25.06 -33.97
N GLU A 630 -21.57 25.56 -33.94
CA GLU A 630 -22.30 25.91 -35.16
C GLU A 630 -21.66 27.15 -35.81
N ASP A 631 -21.69 27.24 -37.14
CA ASP A 631 -21.06 28.34 -37.89
C ASP A 631 -21.54 29.72 -37.42
N SER A 632 -22.82 29.85 -37.03
CA SER A 632 -23.41 31.08 -36.51
C SER A 632 -22.91 31.52 -35.13
N GLU A 633 -22.27 30.63 -34.37
CA GLU A 633 -21.72 30.91 -33.04
C GLU A 633 -20.21 31.17 -33.07
N ILE A 634 -19.49 30.78 -34.13
CA ILE A 634 -18.01 30.87 -34.19
C ILE A 634 -17.53 32.31 -33.97
N GLU A 635 -18.11 33.28 -34.68
CA GLU A 635 -17.73 34.70 -34.56
C GLU A 635 -18.02 35.23 -33.16
N LYS A 636 -19.20 34.92 -32.60
CA LYS A 636 -19.59 35.33 -31.25
C LYS A 636 -18.69 34.73 -30.17
N ILE A 637 -18.29 33.47 -30.32
CA ILE A 637 -17.36 32.80 -29.41
C ILE A 637 -15.99 33.49 -29.48
N HIS A 638 -15.49 33.79 -30.68
CA HIS A 638 -14.22 34.49 -30.85
C HIS A 638 -14.23 35.88 -30.22
N ASP A 639 -15.29 36.66 -30.41
CA ASP A 639 -15.43 37.98 -29.82
C ASP A 639 -15.38 37.92 -28.29
N LYS A 640 -16.08 36.96 -27.68
CA LYS A 640 -16.06 36.75 -26.22
C LYS A 640 -14.71 36.29 -25.69
N ILE A 641 -14.04 35.37 -26.39
CA ILE A 641 -12.69 34.93 -26.01
C ILE A 641 -11.73 36.12 -26.03
N ASN A 642 -11.81 36.97 -27.05
CA ASN A 642 -10.99 38.18 -27.16
C ASN A 642 -11.31 39.18 -26.06
N GLN A 643 -12.60 39.38 -25.74
CA GLN A 643 -13.03 40.21 -24.63
C GLN A 643 -12.44 39.72 -23.30
N ILE A 644 -12.61 38.44 -22.96
CA ILE A 644 -12.09 37.85 -21.71
C ILE A 644 -10.56 37.96 -21.64
N LYS A 645 -9.87 37.73 -22.76
CA LYS A 645 -8.42 37.88 -22.81
C LYS A 645 -7.97 39.32 -22.52
N ASN A 646 -8.71 40.31 -23.01
CA ASN A 646 -8.38 41.73 -22.80
C ASN A 646 -8.75 42.21 -21.38
N GLU A 647 -9.85 41.74 -20.81
CA GLU A 647 -10.34 42.16 -19.49
C GLU A 647 -9.67 41.42 -18.34
N HIS A 648 -9.49 40.10 -18.46
CA HIS A 648 -9.02 39.22 -17.38
C HIS A 648 -7.60 38.69 -17.61
N GLY A 649 -7.17 38.54 -18.87
CA GLY A 649 -5.86 37.99 -19.23
C GLY A 649 -5.82 36.45 -19.37
N CYS A 650 -6.90 35.75 -19.02
CA CYS A 650 -7.04 34.31 -19.21
C CYS A 650 -7.15 33.95 -20.71
N GLN A 651 -6.45 32.89 -21.13
CA GLN A 651 -6.62 32.29 -22.45
C GLN A 651 -7.76 31.27 -22.40
N VAL A 652 -8.92 31.66 -22.91
CA VAL A 652 -10.05 30.73 -23.11
C VAL A 652 -9.87 29.98 -24.43
N ILE A 653 -9.96 28.66 -24.38
CA ILE A 653 -9.71 27.77 -25.52
C ILE A 653 -10.94 26.88 -25.73
N VAL A 654 -11.62 27.05 -26.86
CA VAL A 654 -12.74 26.20 -27.28
C VAL A 654 -12.23 25.25 -28.35
N ASN A 655 -12.35 23.94 -28.13
CA ASN A 655 -11.86 22.95 -29.08
C ASN A 655 -12.61 21.61 -28.97
N GLY A 656 -12.37 20.70 -29.91
CA GLY A 656 -12.89 19.35 -29.85
C GLY A 656 -12.11 18.45 -28.85
N VAL A 657 -12.81 17.52 -28.18
CA VAL A 657 -12.21 16.49 -27.31
C VAL A 657 -11.21 15.63 -28.09
N ILE A 658 -11.65 15.05 -29.22
CA ILE A 658 -10.82 14.18 -30.05
C ILE A 658 -9.61 14.91 -30.66
N PRO A 659 -9.76 16.11 -31.27
CA PRO A 659 -8.62 16.93 -31.70
C PRO A 659 -7.61 17.21 -30.58
N THR A 660 -8.09 17.52 -29.36
CA THR A 660 -7.24 17.81 -28.21
C THR A 660 -6.48 16.57 -27.74
N LEU A 661 -7.14 15.41 -27.66
CA LEU A 661 -6.50 14.14 -27.36
C LEU A 661 -5.43 13.80 -28.40
N LYS A 662 -5.74 13.94 -29.70
CA LYS A 662 -4.76 13.73 -30.79
C LYS A 662 -3.54 14.63 -30.64
N TYR A 663 -3.74 15.90 -30.30
CA TYR A 663 -2.66 16.85 -30.10
C TYR A 663 -1.74 16.41 -28.95
N TYR A 664 -2.29 16.10 -27.78
CA TYR A 664 -1.47 15.71 -26.63
C TYR A 664 -0.82 14.34 -26.78
N LEU A 665 -1.50 13.37 -27.39
CA LEU A 665 -0.92 12.06 -27.67
C LEU A 665 0.31 12.14 -28.58
N ARG A 666 0.38 13.12 -29.50
CA ARG A 666 1.56 13.37 -30.35
C ARG A 666 2.76 13.91 -29.59
N LEU A 667 2.54 14.46 -28.39
CA LEU A 667 3.60 15.00 -27.54
C LEU A 667 4.17 13.96 -26.58
N LEU A 668 3.58 12.76 -26.51
CA LEU A 668 4.04 11.70 -25.64
C LEU A 668 5.17 10.91 -26.28
N ASP A 669 6.20 10.61 -25.51
CA ASP A 669 7.29 9.73 -25.93
C ASP A 669 6.80 8.28 -26.15
N ASN A 670 5.78 7.87 -25.38
CA ASN A 670 5.15 6.56 -25.48
C ASN A 670 3.62 6.65 -25.29
N THR A 671 2.88 6.36 -26.36
CA THR A 671 1.42 6.37 -26.37
C THR A 671 0.77 5.19 -25.65
N ASP A 672 1.49 4.08 -25.41
CA ASP A 672 1.00 2.94 -24.62
C ASP A 672 0.67 3.37 -23.19
N LYS A 673 1.48 4.29 -22.65
CA LYS A 673 1.30 4.87 -21.32
C LYS A 673 -0.05 5.56 -21.16
N PHE A 674 -0.57 6.18 -22.22
CA PHE A 674 -1.91 6.76 -22.21
C PHE A 674 -2.98 5.67 -22.07
N VAL A 675 -2.91 4.60 -22.87
CA VAL A 675 -3.91 3.52 -22.85
C VAL A 675 -3.91 2.82 -21.49
N GLU A 676 -2.73 2.54 -20.94
CA GLU A 676 -2.57 2.00 -19.59
C GLU A 676 -3.19 2.92 -18.53
N THR A 677 -2.93 4.23 -18.63
CA THR A 677 -3.47 5.23 -17.70
C THR A 677 -4.99 5.34 -17.80
N TYR A 678 -5.53 5.29 -19.01
CA TYR A 678 -6.98 5.31 -19.24
C TYR A 678 -7.68 4.10 -18.63
N VAL A 679 -7.15 2.88 -18.86
CA VAL A 679 -7.71 1.66 -18.26
C VAL A 679 -7.65 1.71 -16.74
N ARG A 680 -6.53 2.18 -16.17
CA ARG A 680 -6.39 2.38 -14.71
C ARG A 680 -7.43 3.36 -14.17
N ASN A 681 -7.67 4.46 -14.86
CA ASN A 681 -8.64 5.46 -14.41
C ASN A 681 -10.08 4.97 -14.55
N ILE A 682 -10.41 4.17 -15.57
CA ILE A 682 -11.69 3.46 -15.66
C ILE A 682 -11.86 2.48 -14.49
N GLU A 683 -10.82 1.73 -14.14
CA GLU A 683 -10.88 0.73 -13.07
C GLU A 683 -11.19 1.36 -11.70
N ASN A 684 -10.51 2.46 -11.40
CA ASN A 684 -10.50 3.09 -10.08
C ASN A 684 -11.53 4.22 -9.90
N ASN A 685 -12.19 4.69 -10.96
CA ASN A 685 -13.19 5.74 -10.86
C ASN A 685 -14.56 5.19 -10.41
N HIS A 686 -15.11 5.74 -9.33
CA HIS A 686 -16.37 5.31 -8.72
C HIS A 686 -17.63 5.64 -9.55
N GLU A 687 -17.55 6.61 -10.47
CA GLU A 687 -18.64 6.93 -11.41
C GLU A 687 -18.69 5.97 -12.61
N ILE A 688 -17.58 5.27 -12.86
CA ILE A 688 -17.51 4.24 -13.89
C ILE A 688 -18.18 2.96 -13.37
N ASN A 689 -19.45 2.82 -13.72
CA ASN A 689 -20.21 1.61 -13.43
C ASN A 689 -19.73 0.37 -14.22
N ALA A 690 -20.29 -0.80 -13.88
CA ALA A 690 -19.98 -2.07 -14.51
C ALA A 690 -20.26 -2.12 -16.02
N GLU A 691 -21.28 -1.38 -16.50
CA GLU A 691 -21.65 -1.36 -17.92
C GLU A 691 -20.55 -0.74 -18.77
N HIS A 692 -19.96 0.38 -18.33
CA HIS A 692 -18.81 1.01 -18.99
C HIS A 692 -17.60 0.07 -19.06
N LYS A 693 -17.35 -0.69 -17.99
CA LYS A 693 -16.24 -1.65 -17.91
C LYS A 693 -16.43 -2.84 -18.85
N LEU A 694 -17.66 -3.36 -18.93
CA LEU A 694 -18.01 -4.43 -19.88
C LEU A 694 -17.95 -3.96 -21.33
N ALA A 695 -18.39 -2.73 -21.61
CA ALA A 695 -18.31 -2.14 -22.94
C ALA A 695 -16.87 -2.06 -23.44
N TRP A 696 -15.94 -1.58 -22.60
CA TRP A 696 -14.51 -1.56 -22.91
C TRP A 696 -13.97 -2.95 -23.28
N ASN A 697 -14.29 -3.96 -22.46
CA ASN A 697 -13.89 -5.34 -22.73
C ASN A 697 -14.50 -5.89 -24.03
N SER A 698 -15.76 -5.57 -24.32
CA SER A 698 -16.45 -5.98 -25.56
C SER A 698 -15.78 -5.40 -26.81
N ILE A 699 -15.45 -4.10 -26.77
CA ILE A 699 -14.76 -3.40 -27.87
C ILE A 699 -13.41 -4.07 -28.19
N LEU A 700 -12.67 -4.47 -27.15
CA LEU A 700 -11.36 -5.10 -27.31
C LEU A 700 -11.39 -6.57 -27.70
N LYS A 701 -12.45 -7.31 -27.37
CA LYS A 701 -12.63 -8.71 -27.82
C LYS A 701 -13.03 -8.82 -29.29
N ASN A 702 -13.59 -7.76 -29.85
CA ASN A 702 -14.02 -7.67 -31.25
C ASN A 702 -12.98 -6.99 -32.16
N LYS A 703 -11.76 -6.73 -31.64
CA LYS A 703 -10.58 -6.27 -32.38
C LYS A 703 -9.69 -7.48 -32.63
#